data_AF-A0A1J6IGN0-F1
#
_entry.id   AF-A0A1J6IGN0-F1
#
_cell.length_a   1.000
_cell.length_b   1.000
_cell.length_c   1.000
_cell.angle_alpha   90.00
_cell.angle_beta   90.00
_cell.angle_gamma   90.00
#
_symmetry.space_group_name_H-M   'P 1'
#
loop_
_entity.id
_entity.type
_entity.pdbx_description
1 polymer ?
#
loop_
_entity_poly.entity_id
_entity_poly.type
_entity_poly.pdbx_seq_one_letter_code
_entity_poly.pdbx_strand_id
1 'polypeptide(L)'
;MQANAASGMAVHDDCKLKFLELKSKSNYRYIIFKIESQQVVVEKLGGTEESYEDFTNSLPADECRYTVFDFDFITTENYQKSKIFFIAWSPDTSKVRMKMVYASSKDIFKRELDGIQVELQATDPSEMSLEIINREAEWAAMVSPHGIKLAVYLISSYFGDLNAKVCECLLQRGTQSLAQIVRFTELSRENVRNCLLVLIHHNCVQAFAVQQEGAFGEAPKVITNYMALFDNIIHKLRFPKFLEIVSEVLGEKVGKEGGKEIGKECEEIFEGLLQHGRLSLNQIIDRFKQTSNQGDSSAEAARDNFSKLVNARFVERCPAPEPFLGPPAEEETAAKKQGAKSAKIVKQTIEQRALAAAAPMESMRFLVETDTWNEASVETTDKKTTVVTLGTKRKQDNLESNTELLATDENKVLWRANFEEFIRRLRHKACVANVKVRVNNDAAIVLAATLELSRHSETKVRIDNSVPQSINAIYDEVIKRDGGLGMDLERIRASLVELGCETPLMAIDETYSVDLKNIIEQARIEEVESIVLKRYGREAYRMFRLLSKADRLLETDKISDTTFVEKKDAVKILFKLWKDDYLEMKKVIARGARQSEFILWKINKQSLWEHVLDEMYHAALNLRLRITHEQEQEKEVCLQSSPINVLLLSIARYFVIFVYLLF
;
A
#
# COMPACT_ATOMS: atom_id res chain seq x y z
N MET A 1 38.45 26.36 30.26
CA MET A 1 37.45 25.47 29.63
C MET A 1 36.22 25.45 30.52
N GLN A 2 35.18 26.22 30.19
CA GLN A 2 33.87 26.10 30.83
C GLN A 2 32.96 25.32 29.88
N ALA A 3 32.36 24.26 30.42
CA ALA A 3 31.41 23.39 29.75
C ALA A 3 30.09 24.15 29.50
N ASN A 4 29.64 24.23 28.24
CA ASN A 4 28.29 24.65 27.92
C ASN A 4 27.34 23.47 28.11
N ALA A 5 26.75 23.40 29.31
CA ALA A 5 25.58 22.58 29.59
C ALA A 5 24.33 23.17 28.93
N ALA A 6 23.41 22.28 28.57
CA ALA A 6 22.17 22.48 27.83
C ALA A 6 21.36 23.74 28.20
N SER A 7 21.18 24.65 27.23
CA SER A 7 20.15 25.69 27.26
C SER A 7 18.88 25.12 26.61
N GLY A 8 17.85 24.85 27.41
CA GLY A 8 16.55 24.42 26.91
C GLY A 8 15.90 25.53 26.09
N MET A 9 15.52 25.23 24.84
CA MET A 9 14.81 26.16 23.97
C MET A 9 13.36 26.34 24.43
N ALA A 10 12.94 27.59 24.63
CA ALA A 10 11.57 27.92 24.95
C ALA A 10 10.72 28.07 23.67
N VAL A 11 9.42 27.81 23.76
CA VAL A 11 8.45 28.03 22.67
C VAL A 11 7.45 29.07 23.14
N HIS A 12 7.22 30.13 22.36
CA HIS A 12 6.21 31.12 22.69
C HIS A 12 4.80 30.54 22.55
N ASP A 13 3.88 30.85 23.48
CA ASP A 13 2.53 30.28 23.50
C ASP A 13 1.72 30.58 22.24
N ASP A 14 1.95 31.75 21.63
CA ASP A 14 1.35 32.15 20.36
C ASP A 14 1.63 31.16 19.21
N CYS A 15 2.77 30.46 19.24
CA CYS A 15 3.10 29.49 18.20
C CYS A 15 2.07 28.35 18.16
N LYS A 16 1.63 27.86 19.34
CA LYS A 16 0.61 26.82 19.47
C LYS A 16 -0.77 27.33 19.08
N LEU A 17 -1.12 28.53 19.54
CA LEU A 17 -2.41 29.14 19.24
C LEU A 17 -2.59 29.34 17.72
N LYS A 18 -1.57 29.89 17.04
CA LYS A 18 -1.62 30.11 15.60
C LYS A 18 -1.61 28.81 14.81
N PHE A 19 -0.90 27.78 15.28
CA PHE A 19 -0.97 26.45 14.69
C PHE A 19 -2.37 25.83 14.79
N LEU A 20 -3.06 25.96 15.94
CA LEU A 20 -4.44 25.52 16.09
C LEU A 20 -5.40 26.30 15.18
N GLU A 21 -5.20 27.61 15.01
CA GLU A 21 -5.95 28.42 14.05
C GLU A 21 -5.77 27.92 12.61
N LEU A 22 -4.53 27.58 12.19
CA LEU A 22 -4.25 26.99 10.88
C LEU A 22 -4.94 25.62 10.72
N LYS A 23 -4.86 24.73 11.72
CA LYS A 23 -5.50 23.41 11.70
C LYS A 23 -7.04 23.50 11.57
N SER A 24 -7.64 24.56 12.09
CA SER A 24 -9.09 24.81 11.96
C SER A 24 -9.52 25.28 10.56
N LYS A 25 -8.57 25.43 9.62
CA LYS A 25 -8.76 25.95 8.26
C LYS A 25 -9.45 27.32 8.19
N SER A 26 -9.32 28.14 9.24
CA SER A 26 -10.09 29.37 9.34
C SER A 26 -9.38 30.60 8.78
N ASN A 27 -8.05 30.71 8.88
CA ASN A 27 -7.37 32.01 8.70
C ASN A 27 -6.03 32.03 7.93
N TYR A 28 -5.22 30.96 7.92
CA TYR A 28 -3.86 31.00 7.35
C TYR A 28 -3.54 29.75 6.54
N ARG A 29 -2.75 29.89 5.46
CA ARG A 29 -2.19 28.74 4.71
C ARG A 29 -0.83 28.31 5.22
N TYR A 30 -0.01 29.25 5.67
CA TYR A 30 1.31 28.96 6.22
C TYR A 30 1.66 29.84 7.41
N ILE A 31 2.59 29.37 8.23
CA ILE A 31 3.17 30.09 9.36
C ILE A 31 4.68 29.94 9.30
N ILE A 32 5.42 31.03 9.45
CA ILE A 32 6.87 31.04 9.54
C ILE A 32 7.27 31.37 10.96
N PHE A 33 8.19 30.58 11.51
CA PHE A 33 8.75 30.73 12.83
C PHE A 33 10.25 30.97 12.74
N LYS A 34 10.74 31.79 13.67
CA LYS A 34 12.17 32.05 13.86
C LYS A 34 12.56 31.79 15.31
N ILE A 35 13.83 31.44 15.51
CA ILE A 35 14.46 31.40 16.83
C ILE A 35 15.05 32.79 17.10
N GLU A 36 14.54 33.47 18.12
CA GLU A 36 15.01 34.76 18.60
C GLU A 36 15.25 34.67 20.11
N SER A 37 16.43 35.09 20.58
CA SER A 37 16.75 35.12 22.02
C SER A 37 16.50 33.79 22.78
N GLN A 38 16.82 32.65 22.17
CA GLN A 38 16.56 31.30 22.72
C GLN A 38 15.07 30.97 22.93
N GLN A 39 14.19 31.61 22.16
CA GLN A 39 12.77 31.29 22.09
C GLN A 39 12.30 31.15 20.63
N VAL A 40 11.41 30.20 20.36
CA VAL A 40 10.72 30.09 19.06
C VAL A 40 9.53 31.05 19.05
N VAL A 41 9.51 31.98 18.08
CA VAL A 41 8.47 33.00 17.92
C VAL A 41 7.90 32.98 16.50
N VAL A 42 6.66 33.45 16.33
CA VAL A 42 6.02 33.63 15.02
C VAL A 42 6.64 34.84 14.32
N GLU A 43 7.10 34.66 13.09
CA GLU A 43 7.64 35.73 12.24
C GLU A 43 6.61 36.24 11.24
N LYS A 44 5.95 35.32 10.51
CA LYS A 44 4.98 35.67 9.48
C LYS A 44 3.80 34.69 9.48
N LEU A 45 2.62 35.22 9.20
CA LEU A 45 1.40 34.46 8.94
C LEU A 45 1.01 34.71 7.48
N GLY A 46 0.85 33.65 6.70
CA GLY A 46 0.40 33.71 5.31
C GLY A 46 -1.11 33.67 5.23
N GLY A 47 -1.72 34.70 4.63
CA GLY A 47 -3.18 34.77 4.44
C GLY A 47 -3.72 33.67 3.51
N THR A 48 -5.05 33.52 3.47
CA THR A 48 -5.72 32.52 2.60
C THR A 48 -5.53 32.77 1.11
N GLU A 49 -5.27 34.02 0.72
CA GLU A 49 -5.08 34.44 -0.67
C GLU A 49 -3.61 34.38 -1.14
N GLU A 50 -2.66 34.11 -0.22
CA GLU A 50 -1.24 34.03 -0.58
C GLU A 50 -0.93 32.70 -1.27
N SER A 51 -0.13 32.78 -2.35
CA SER A 51 0.26 31.64 -3.17
C SER A 51 1.46 30.89 -2.59
N TYR A 52 1.76 29.71 -3.16
CA TYR A 52 2.97 28.96 -2.80
C TYR A 52 4.25 29.73 -3.16
N GLU A 53 4.23 30.52 -4.22
CA GLU A 53 5.35 31.37 -4.61
C GLU A 53 5.58 32.51 -3.60
N ASP A 54 4.50 33.08 -3.06
CA ASP A 54 4.61 34.09 -1.99
C ASP A 54 5.21 33.50 -0.71
N PHE A 55 4.88 32.25 -0.41
CA PHE A 55 5.48 31.50 0.68
C PHE A 55 6.98 31.29 0.46
N THR A 56 7.41 30.73 -0.68
CA THR A 56 8.83 30.45 -0.93
C THR A 56 9.67 31.73 -0.99
N ASN A 57 9.13 32.82 -1.55
CA ASN A 57 9.78 34.13 -1.58
C ASN A 57 9.94 34.77 -0.19
N SER A 58 9.16 34.34 0.80
CA SER A 58 9.27 34.84 2.17
C SER A 58 10.35 34.15 3.00
N LEU A 59 11.02 33.13 2.46
CA LEU A 59 12.12 32.43 3.13
C LEU A 59 13.47 33.11 2.85
N PRO A 60 14.26 33.45 3.89
CA PRO A 60 15.54 34.13 3.71
C PRO A 60 16.59 33.19 3.11
N ALA A 61 17.47 33.73 2.27
CA ALA A 61 18.52 32.96 1.60
C ALA A 61 19.72 32.64 2.49
N ASP A 62 19.90 33.32 3.62
CA ASP A 62 21.09 33.28 4.48
C ASP A 62 20.79 32.92 5.95
N GLU A 63 19.52 32.71 6.28
CA GLU A 63 19.07 32.38 7.64
C GLU A 63 18.15 31.15 7.68
N CYS A 64 18.17 30.43 8.80
CA CYS A 64 17.28 29.28 9.01
C CYS A 64 15.89 29.74 9.49
N ARG A 65 14.85 28.97 9.14
CA ARG A 65 13.45 29.16 9.59
C ARG A 65 12.76 27.82 9.79
N TYR A 66 11.73 27.79 10.64
CA TYR A 66 10.75 26.70 10.60
C TYR A 66 9.48 27.20 9.96
N THR A 67 8.81 26.35 9.20
CA THR A 67 7.53 26.72 8.58
C THR A 67 6.53 25.60 8.78
N VAL A 68 5.26 25.99 8.89
CA VAL A 68 4.13 25.09 8.80
C VAL A 68 3.30 25.51 7.61
N PHE A 69 2.91 24.57 6.75
CA PHE A 69 2.14 24.85 5.54
C PHE A 69 1.02 23.83 5.36
N ASP A 70 -0.24 24.28 5.25
CA ASP A 70 -1.38 23.44 4.86
C ASP A 70 -1.45 23.39 3.33
N PHE A 71 -1.00 22.28 2.76
CA PHE A 71 -0.96 22.07 1.32
C PHE A 71 -2.21 21.31 0.87
N ASP A 72 -3.04 21.96 0.07
CA ASP A 72 -4.15 21.32 -0.62
C ASP A 72 -3.68 20.73 -1.96
N PHE A 73 -4.05 19.48 -2.22
CA PHE A 73 -3.73 18.79 -3.46
C PHE A 73 -4.86 17.88 -3.91
N ILE A 74 -4.81 17.48 -5.18
CA ILE A 74 -5.79 16.58 -5.78
C ILE A 74 -5.09 15.25 -6.03
N THR A 75 -5.59 14.18 -5.43
CA THR A 75 -5.04 12.84 -5.65
C THR A 75 -5.33 12.37 -7.08
N THR A 76 -4.61 11.34 -7.54
CA THR A 76 -4.82 10.67 -8.84
C THR A 76 -6.25 10.16 -9.06
N GLU A 77 -7.01 9.97 -7.98
CA GLU A 77 -8.43 9.59 -8.00
C GLU A 77 -9.38 10.81 -8.05
N ASN A 78 -8.87 12.01 -8.34
CA ASN A 78 -9.60 13.29 -8.41
C ASN A 78 -10.24 13.74 -7.06
N TYR A 79 -9.66 13.35 -5.92
CA TYR A 79 -10.13 13.81 -4.61
C TYR A 79 -9.27 14.93 -4.07
N GLN A 80 -9.91 15.97 -3.55
CA GLN A 80 -9.22 17.06 -2.87
C GLN A 80 -8.86 16.63 -1.44
N LYS A 81 -7.57 16.64 -1.13
CA LYS A 81 -7.01 16.40 0.21
C LYS A 81 -6.19 17.61 0.64
N SER A 82 -5.92 17.71 1.94
CA SER A 82 -4.88 18.62 2.43
C SER A 82 -3.99 17.92 3.45
N LYS A 83 -2.73 18.34 3.51
CA LYS A 83 -1.74 17.83 4.45
C LYS A 83 -0.97 18.99 5.07
N ILE A 84 -0.77 18.92 6.39
CA ILE A 84 0.03 19.89 7.12
C ILE A 84 1.51 19.47 7.08
N PHE A 85 2.32 20.27 6.40
CA PHE A 85 3.76 20.16 6.31
C PHE A 85 4.44 20.95 7.42
N PHE A 86 5.49 20.38 7.99
CA PHE A 86 6.49 21.09 8.77
C PHE A 86 7.79 21.10 7.98
N ILE A 87 8.25 22.29 7.57
CA ILE A 87 9.47 22.44 6.78
C ILE A 87 10.54 23.12 7.63
N ALA A 88 11.64 22.42 7.86
CA ALA A 88 12.83 22.99 8.46
C ALA A 88 13.76 23.53 7.36
N TRP A 89 13.73 24.84 7.18
CA TRP A 89 14.54 25.57 6.20
C TRP A 89 15.91 25.91 6.78
N SER A 90 16.97 25.40 6.15
CA SER A 90 18.35 25.60 6.60
C SER A 90 19.29 25.80 5.39
N PRO A 91 19.30 27.01 4.79
CA PRO A 91 20.09 27.28 3.59
C PRO A 91 21.59 27.03 3.78
N ASP A 92 22.27 26.59 2.71
CA ASP A 92 23.68 26.21 2.83
C ASP A 92 24.62 27.36 3.19
N THR A 93 24.26 28.57 2.79
CA THR A 93 24.90 29.85 3.12
C THR A 93 24.77 30.26 4.59
N SER A 94 23.86 29.65 5.36
CA SER A 94 23.62 30.01 6.76
C SER A 94 24.82 29.70 7.66
N LYS A 95 25.04 30.53 8.69
CA LYS A 95 26.13 30.34 9.67
C LYS A 95 26.01 28.98 10.37
N VAL A 96 27.11 28.24 10.49
CA VAL A 96 27.17 26.90 11.11
C VAL A 96 26.51 26.86 12.50
N ARG A 97 26.81 27.85 13.36
CA ARG A 97 26.21 27.94 14.70
C ARG A 97 24.68 28.08 14.66
N MET A 98 24.13 28.78 13.67
CA MET A 98 22.69 28.92 13.50
C MET A 98 22.06 27.59 13.08
N LYS A 99 22.64 26.91 12.09
CA LYS A 99 22.20 25.57 11.67
C LYS A 99 22.20 24.59 12.83
N MET A 100 23.24 24.60 13.67
CA MET A 100 23.31 23.75 14.86
C MET A 100 22.15 24.01 15.83
N VAL A 101 21.85 25.28 16.13
CA VAL A 101 20.75 25.65 17.04
C VAL A 101 19.40 25.24 16.46
N TYR A 102 19.15 25.46 15.17
CA TYR A 102 17.90 25.03 14.52
C TYR A 102 17.79 23.50 14.43
N ALA A 103 18.87 22.78 14.17
CA ALA A 103 18.85 21.32 14.15
C ALA A 103 18.55 20.74 15.53
N SER A 104 19.20 21.23 16.59
CA SER A 104 19.03 20.73 17.96
C SER A 104 17.65 21.02 18.56
N SER A 105 17.00 22.10 18.11
CA SER A 105 15.75 22.60 18.71
C SER A 105 14.49 22.10 18.00
N LYS A 106 14.66 21.54 16.79
CA LYS A 106 13.57 21.12 15.90
C LYS A 106 12.61 20.14 16.57
N ASP A 107 13.12 19.06 17.16
CA ASP A 107 12.28 17.99 17.71
C ASP A 107 11.54 18.41 18.98
N ILE A 108 12.07 19.39 19.71
CA ILE A 108 11.41 19.98 20.88
C ILE A 108 10.24 20.82 20.38
N PHE A 109 10.47 21.72 19.42
CA PHE A 109 9.42 22.57 18.88
C PHE A 109 8.32 21.77 18.16
N LYS A 110 8.71 20.78 17.34
CA LYS A 110 7.76 19.93 16.62
C LYS A 110 6.79 19.20 17.54
N ARG A 111 7.27 18.73 18.71
CA ARG A 111 6.43 18.03 19.71
C ARG A 111 5.32 18.92 20.28
N GLU A 112 5.49 20.24 20.25
CA GLU A 112 4.47 21.20 20.68
C GLU A 112 3.38 21.43 19.62
N LEU A 113 3.58 20.97 18.39
CA LEU A 113 2.69 21.17 17.24
C LEU A 113 1.98 19.85 16.87
N ASP A 114 0.90 19.52 17.59
CA ASP A 114 0.16 18.27 17.41
C ASP A 114 -0.79 18.29 16.18
N GLY A 115 -0.42 17.55 15.14
CA GLY A 115 -1.16 17.47 13.87
C GLY A 115 -0.31 17.67 12.62
N ILE A 116 1.02 17.77 12.76
CA ILE A 116 1.93 17.73 11.61
C ILE A 116 1.85 16.34 10.96
N GLN A 117 1.65 16.32 9.64
CA GLN A 117 1.49 15.07 8.88
C GLN A 117 2.71 14.74 8.04
N VAL A 118 3.44 15.76 7.57
CA VAL A 118 4.66 15.59 6.75
C VAL A 118 5.78 16.45 7.30
N GLU A 119 6.98 15.90 7.41
CA GLU A 119 8.19 16.64 7.77
C GLU A 119 9.13 16.71 6.56
N LEU A 120 9.53 17.92 6.21
CA LEU A 120 10.50 18.18 5.15
C LEU A 120 11.69 18.96 5.72
N GLN A 121 12.90 18.58 5.33
CA GLN A 121 14.10 19.37 5.58
C GLN A 121 14.61 19.85 4.23
N ALA A 122 14.80 21.16 4.10
CA ALA A 122 15.23 21.78 2.86
C ALA A 122 16.43 22.70 3.10
N THR A 123 17.44 22.54 2.26
CA THR A 123 18.67 23.31 2.24
C THR A 123 18.77 24.22 1.00
N ASP A 124 17.97 23.94 -0.01
CA ASP A 124 17.86 24.70 -1.25
C ASP A 124 16.39 24.84 -1.68
N PRO A 125 15.98 25.94 -2.35
CA PRO A 125 14.59 26.12 -2.78
C PRO A 125 14.11 25.02 -3.74
N SER A 126 15.02 24.40 -4.51
CA SER A 126 14.69 23.27 -5.39
C SER A 126 14.19 22.04 -4.64
N GLU A 127 14.62 21.83 -3.38
CA GLU A 127 14.14 20.77 -2.49
C GLU A 127 12.72 21.04 -1.96
N MET A 128 12.17 22.23 -2.20
CA MET A 128 10.79 22.63 -1.89
C MET A 128 10.00 22.93 -3.16
N SER A 129 10.36 22.35 -4.31
CA SER A 129 9.54 22.51 -5.51
C SER A 129 8.12 21.97 -5.30
N LEU A 130 7.14 22.53 -6.00
CA LEU A 130 5.75 22.06 -5.93
C LEU A 130 5.63 20.56 -6.28
N GLU A 131 6.49 20.06 -7.17
CA GLU A 131 6.54 18.64 -7.51
C GLU A 131 6.95 17.77 -6.32
N ILE A 132 7.96 18.18 -5.55
CA ILE A 132 8.39 17.47 -4.36
C ILE A 132 7.29 17.54 -3.29
N ILE A 133 6.77 18.73 -2.99
CA ILE A 133 5.68 18.88 -2.01
C ILE A 133 4.48 18.02 -2.39
N ASN A 134 4.07 18.03 -3.66
CA ASN A 134 2.95 17.21 -4.11
C ASN A 134 3.25 15.71 -3.99
N ARG A 135 4.46 15.28 -4.36
CA ARG A 135 4.88 13.88 -4.20
C ARG A 135 4.87 13.44 -2.74
N GLU A 136 5.42 14.25 -1.83
CA GLU A 136 5.43 13.93 -0.40
C GLU A 136 4.00 13.96 0.19
N ALA A 137 3.14 14.86 -0.28
CA ALA A 137 1.74 14.95 0.14
C ALA A 137 0.94 13.71 -0.31
N GLU A 138 1.11 13.31 -1.57
CA GLU A 138 0.51 12.09 -2.14
C GLU A 138 1.01 10.86 -1.39
N TRP A 139 2.31 10.73 -1.17
CA TRP A 139 2.90 9.61 -0.43
C TRP A 139 2.38 9.53 1.00
N ALA A 140 2.37 10.64 1.74
CA ALA A 140 1.81 10.72 3.09
C ALA A 140 0.29 10.57 3.16
N ALA A 141 -0.40 10.64 2.02
CA ALA A 141 -1.80 10.27 1.91
C ALA A 141 -2.02 8.81 1.51
N MET A 142 -1.02 8.16 0.90
CA MET A 142 -1.08 6.74 0.54
C MET A 142 -0.70 5.82 1.68
N VAL A 143 0.21 6.23 2.58
CA VAL A 143 0.71 5.37 3.64
C VAL A 143 0.23 5.85 5.02
N SER A 144 -0.47 4.97 5.73
CA SER A 144 -1.02 5.24 7.05
C SER A 144 0.08 5.18 8.14
N PRO A 145 0.12 6.09 9.13
CA PRO A 145 1.20 6.16 10.12
C PRO A 145 1.42 4.86 10.92
N HIS A 146 0.36 4.21 11.39
CA HIS A 146 0.48 2.92 12.08
C HIS A 146 0.78 1.78 11.11
N GLY A 147 0.34 1.90 9.86
CA GLY A 147 0.80 1.03 8.77
C GLY A 147 2.32 1.03 8.62
N ILE A 148 2.97 2.21 8.60
CA ILE A 148 4.44 2.31 8.56
C ILE A 148 5.05 1.59 9.77
N LYS A 149 4.59 1.89 10.98
CA LYS A 149 5.11 1.25 12.21
C LYS A 149 4.98 -0.26 12.16
N LEU A 150 3.84 -0.77 11.69
CA LEU A 150 3.62 -2.19 11.50
C LEU A 150 4.60 -2.77 10.48
N ALA A 151 4.74 -2.15 9.31
CA ALA A 151 5.66 -2.60 8.26
C ALA A 151 7.12 -2.63 8.75
N VAL A 152 7.56 -1.58 9.45
CA VAL A 152 8.91 -1.50 10.06
C VAL A 152 9.10 -2.61 11.09
N TYR A 153 8.12 -2.84 11.97
CA TYR A 153 8.16 -3.93 12.95
C TYR A 153 8.21 -5.31 12.27
N LEU A 154 7.46 -5.53 11.17
CA LEU A 154 7.55 -6.76 10.40
C LEU A 154 8.98 -6.96 9.87
N ILE A 155 9.56 -5.94 9.24
CA ILE A 155 10.91 -6.02 8.70
C ILE A 155 11.95 -6.25 9.82
N SER A 156 11.84 -5.58 10.96
CA SER A 156 12.70 -5.83 12.13
C SER A 156 12.58 -7.29 12.61
N SER A 157 11.35 -7.80 12.74
CA SER A 157 11.09 -9.18 13.19
C SER A 157 11.64 -10.25 12.23
N TYR A 158 11.66 -10.01 10.92
CA TYR A 158 12.11 -11.00 9.93
C TYR A 158 13.58 -10.83 9.52
N PHE A 159 14.08 -9.60 9.47
CA PHE A 159 15.38 -9.27 8.86
C PHE A 159 16.29 -8.44 9.78
N GLY A 160 15.84 -8.09 10.97
CA GLY A 160 16.60 -7.31 11.95
C GLY A 160 16.53 -5.78 11.76
N ASP A 161 17.04 -5.07 12.76
CA ASP A 161 16.83 -3.63 12.92
C ASP A 161 17.53 -2.76 11.86
N LEU A 162 18.65 -3.22 11.31
CA LEU A 162 19.34 -2.50 10.22
C LEU A 162 18.47 -2.43 8.96
N ASN A 163 17.85 -3.55 8.59
CA ASN A 163 16.90 -3.62 7.48
C ASN A 163 15.66 -2.77 7.77
N ALA A 164 15.18 -2.78 9.02
CA ALA A 164 14.05 -1.99 9.45
C ALA A 164 14.32 -0.48 9.32
N LYS A 165 15.50 -0.01 9.73
CA LYS A 165 15.90 1.40 9.62
C LYS A 165 15.95 1.89 8.17
N VAL A 166 16.51 1.08 7.27
CA VAL A 166 16.52 1.40 5.83
C VAL A 166 15.11 1.39 5.24
N CYS A 167 14.29 0.40 5.61
CA CYS A 167 12.91 0.31 5.16
C CYS A 167 12.05 1.47 5.69
N GLU A 168 12.22 1.86 6.96
CA GLU A 168 11.56 3.00 7.58
C GLU A 168 11.88 4.30 6.83
N CYS A 169 13.15 4.52 6.49
CA CYS A 169 13.56 5.68 5.69
C CYS A 169 12.82 5.76 4.36
N LEU A 170 12.71 4.63 3.64
CA LEU A 170 11.99 4.55 2.36
C LEU A 170 10.48 4.70 2.54
N LEU A 171 9.91 4.15 3.61
CA LEU A 171 8.48 4.25 3.88
C LEU A 171 8.05 5.64 4.35
N GLN A 172 8.90 6.39 5.03
CA GLN A 172 8.60 7.73 5.52
C GLN A 172 8.87 8.82 4.48
N ARG A 173 9.89 8.64 3.63
CA ARG A 173 10.38 9.67 2.69
C ARG A 173 10.18 9.30 1.22
N GLY A 174 9.44 8.23 0.95
CA GLY A 174 9.20 7.73 -0.39
C GLY A 174 10.46 7.25 -1.12
N THR A 175 10.48 7.49 -2.43
CA THR A 175 11.55 7.09 -3.34
C THR A 175 12.86 7.84 -3.06
N GLN A 176 13.96 7.11 -2.82
CA GLN A 176 15.26 7.72 -2.46
C GLN A 176 16.44 7.07 -3.21
N SER A 177 17.49 7.86 -3.47
CA SER A 177 18.77 7.35 -3.98
C SER A 177 19.63 6.75 -2.86
N LEU A 178 20.63 5.93 -3.23
CA LEU A 178 21.56 5.34 -2.26
C LEU A 178 22.23 6.39 -1.37
N ALA A 179 22.64 7.54 -1.94
CA ALA A 179 23.31 8.61 -1.21
C ALA A 179 22.40 9.26 -0.16
N GLN A 180 21.12 9.47 -0.51
CA GLN A 180 20.11 10.01 0.41
C GLN A 180 19.82 9.03 1.55
N ILE A 181 19.68 7.73 1.24
CA ILE A 181 19.43 6.71 2.27
C ILE A 181 20.60 6.66 3.26
N VAL A 182 21.84 6.68 2.79
CA VAL A 182 23.03 6.75 3.65
C VAL A 182 23.00 7.99 4.55
N ARG A 183 22.68 9.16 3.99
CA ARG A 183 22.57 10.42 4.74
C ARG A 183 21.49 10.36 5.82
N PHE A 184 20.31 9.85 5.50
CA PHE A 184 19.16 9.85 6.43
C PHE A 184 19.21 8.73 7.47
N THR A 185 19.82 7.60 7.15
CA THR A 185 19.95 6.48 8.08
C THR A 185 21.20 6.55 8.94
N GLU A 186 22.17 7.41 8.59
CA GLU A 186 23.48 7.51 9.26
C GLU A 186 24.23 6.18 9.32
N LEU A 187 23.92 5.26 8.39
CA LEU A 187 24.57 3.96 8.27
C LEU A 187 25.72 4.03 7.26
N SER A 188 26.69 3.11 7.37
CA SER A 188 27.73 2.98 6.34
C SER A 188 27.12 2.59 4.99
N ARG A 189 27.75 3.04 3.90
CA ARG A 189 27.31 2.72 2.53
C ARG A 189 27.21 1.22 2.28
N GLU A 190 28.12 0.43 2.86
CA GLU A 190 28.12 -1.04 2.77
C GLU A 190 26.91 -1.64 3.48
N ASN A 191 26.60 -1.19 4.70
CA ASN A 191 25.44 -1.67 5.44
C ASN A 191 24.14 -1.35 4.70
N VAL A 192 24.00 -0.14 4.16
CA VAL A 192 22.82 0.24 3.35
C VAL A 192 22.71 -0.64 2.11
N ARG A 193 23.81 -0.89 1.40
CA ARG A 193 23.82 -1.77 0.21
C ARG A 193 23.36 -3.18 0.58
N ASN A 194 23.90 -3.76 1.65
CA ASN A 194 23.53 -5.10 2.10
C ASN A 194 22.05 -5.17 2.51
N CYS A 195 21.54 -4.16 3.22
CA CYS A 195 20.12 -4.10 3.57
C CYS A 195 19.22 -4.01 2.34
N LEU A 196 19.57 -3.16 1.37
CA LEU A 196 18.82 -3.05 0.11
C LEU A 196 18.81 -4.36 -0.67
N LEU A 197 19.92 -5.10 -0.71
CA LEU A 197 19.98 -6.41 -1.35
C LEU A 197 19.01 -7.41 -0.70
N VAL A 198 18.98 -7.48 0.63
CA VAL A 198 18.05 -8.36 1.38
C VAL A 198 16.60 -7.95 1.11
N LEU A 199 16.29 -6.65 1.20
CA LEU A 199 14.93 -6.15 0.99
C LEU A 199 14.44 -6.37 -0.45
N ILE A 200 15.31 -6.20 -1.45
CA ILE A 200 14.99 -6.49 -2.87
C ILE A 200 14.76 -8.00 -3.04
N HIS A 201 15.61 -8.85 -2.47
CA HIS A 201 15.48 -10.30 -2.54
C HIS A 201 14.15 -10.80 -1.96
N HIS A 202 13.63 -10.17 -0.92
CA HIS A 202 12.33 -10.50 -0.34
C HIS A 202 11.15 -9.69 -0.91
N ASN A 203 11.32 -9.05 -2.07
CA ASN A 203 10.29 -8.25 -2.76
C ASN A 203 9.69 -7.12 -1.91
N CYS A 204 10.46 -6.59 -0.95
CA CYS A 204 10.06 -5.47 -0.09
C CYS A 204 10.50 -4.11 -0.66
N VAL A 205 11.50 -4.09 -1.54
CA VAL A 205 12.02 -2.89 -2.21
C VAL A 205 12.17 -3.15 -3.71
N GLN A 206 11.87 -2.14 -4.53
CA GLN A 206 12.15 -2.13 -5.97
C GLN A 206 13.14 -1.00 -6.29
N ALA A 207 14.19 -1.33 -7.04
CA ALA A 207 15.11 -0.36 -7.60
C ALA A 207 14.67 0.02 -9.02
N PHE A 208 14.97 1.24 -9.46
CA PHE A 208 14.78 1.70 -10.83
C PHE A 208 15.72 2.87 -11.13
N ALA A 209 16.12 3.00 -12.38
CA ALA A 209 17.04 4.03 -12.83
C ALA A 209 16.27 5.19 -13.46
N VAL A 210 16.59 6.43 -13.07
CA VAL A 210 16.00 7.64 -13.65
C VAL A 210 17.11 8.53 -14.20
N GLN A 211 16.89 9.12 -15.37
CA GLN A 211 17.78 10.13 -15.91
C GLN A 211 17.49 11.48 -15.24
N GLN A 212 18.49 12.02 -14.54
CA GLN A 212 18.45 13.37 -14.00
C GLN A 212 19.21 14.32 -14.93
N GLU A 213 18.57 15.43 -15.31
CA GLU A 213 19.24 16.49 -16.07
C GLU A 213 20.36 17.11 -15.23
N GLY A 214 21.55 17.20 -15.81
CA GLY A 214 22.70 17.80 -15.14
C GLY A 214 22.51 19.31 -14.99
N ALA A 215 22.85 19.85 -13.82
CA ALA A 215 22.94 21.30 -13.67
C ALA A 215 24.13 21.84 -14.49
N PHE A 216 23.97 23.00 -15.14
CA PHE A 216 25.05 23.74 -15.81
C PHE A 216 25.82 22.97 -16.90
N GLY A 217 25.13 22.32 -17.84
CA GLY A 217 25.78 21.72 -19.02
C GLY A 217 26.57 20.44 -18.73
N GLU A 218 26.44 19.87 -17.54
CA GLU A 218 26.90 18.50 -17.27
C GLU A 218 26.04 17.48 -18.04
N ALA A 219 26.69 16.39 -18.47
CA ALA A 219 25.98 15.28 -19.11
C ALA A 219 24.92 14.70 -18.14
N PRO A 220 23.74 14.29 -18.65
CA PRO A 220 22.68 13.75 -17.82
C PRO A 220 23.17 12.50 -17.08
N LYS A 221 22.94 12.45 -15.77
CA LYS A 221 23.37 11.34 -14.90
C LYS A 221 22.20 10.39 -14.68
N VAL A 222 22.47 9.09 -14.81
CA VAL A 222 21.50 8.04 -14.47
C VAL A 222 21.68 7.71 -13.00
N ILE A 223 20.62 7.88 -12.21
CA ILE A 223 20.63 7.62 -10.77
C ILE A 223 19.63 6.51 -10.45
N THR A 224 20.11 5.51 -9.72
CA THR A 224 19.27 4.45 -9.17
C THR A 224 18.54 4.96 -7.94
N ASN A 225 17.21 4.86 -8.00
CA ASN A 225 16.31 5.13 -6.90
C ASN A 225 15.69 3.84 -6.37
N TYR A 226 15.38 3.83 -5.09
CA TYR A 226 14.77 2.71 -4.39
C TYR A 226 13.42 3.13 -3.83
N MET A 227 12.41 2.28 -3.99
CA MET A 227 11.08 2.46 -3.41
C MET A 227 10.74 1.27 -2.51
N ALA A 228 10.11 1.52 -1.36
CA ALA A 228 9.54 0.47 -0.53
C ALA A 228 8.17 0.03 -1.05
N LEU A 229 7.96 -1.28 -1.15
CA LEU A 229 6.71 -1.89 -1.58
C LEU A 229 5.86 -2.22 -0.35
N PHE A 230 5.12 -1.23 0.15
CA PHE A 230 4.33 -1.34 1.39
C PHE A 230 3.41 -2.55 1.41
N ASP A 231 2.61 -2.76 0.35
CA ASP A 231 1.66 -3.87 0.27
C ASP A 231 2.34 -5.24 0.38
N ASN A 232 3.50 -5.42 -0.28
CA ASN A 232 4.26 -6.66 -0.22
C ASN A 232 4.78 -6.96 1.19
N ILE A 233 5.15 -5.91 1.95
CA ILE A 233 5.58 -6.06 3.35
C ILE A 233 4.40 -6.51 4.20
N ILE A 234 3.24 -5.86 4.04
CA ILE A 234 2.02 -6.20 4.79
C ILE A 234 1.51 -7.60 4.44
N HIS A 235 1.68 -8.06 3.20
CA HIS A 235 1.30 -9.42 2.78
C HIS A 235 2.01 -10.53 3.54
N LYS A 236 3.14 -10.26 4.21
CA LYS A 236 3.78 -11.23 5.12
C LYS A 236 2.84 -11.72 6.23
N LEU A 237 1.92 -10.87 6.69
CA LEU A 237 0.88 -11.25 7.66
C LEU A 237 -0.16 -12.23 7.08
N ARG A 238 -0.24 -12.35 5.75
CA ARG A 238 -1.22 -13.15 5.02
C ARG A 238 -0.66 -14.48 4.54
N PHE A 239 0.64 -14.75 4.71
CA PHE A 239 1.28 -15.99 4.25
C PHE A 239 0.54 -17.26 4.68
N PRO A 240 0.04 -17.41 5.93
CA PRO A 240 -0.75 -18.58 6.31
C PRO A 240 -2.02 -18.77 5.46
N LYS A 241 -2.71 -17.68 5.11
CA LYS A 241 -3.90 -17.72 4.24
C LYS A 241 -3.55 -18.04 2.79
N PHE A 242 -2.38 -17.61 2.33
CA PHE A 242 -1.91 -17.94 0.98
C PHE A 242 -1.64 -19.44 0.87
N LEU A 243 -1.00 -20.03 1.88
CA LEU A 243 -0.80 -21.48 1.98
C LEU A 243 -2.13 -22.24 2.02
N GLU A 244 -3.10 -21.77 2.81
CA GLU A 244 -4.46 -22.33 2.83
C GLU A 244 -5.13 -22.30 1.45
N ILE A 245 -4.99 -21.21 0.69
CA ILE A 245 -5.53 -21.12 -0.68
C ILE A 245 -4.84 -22.09 -1.65
N VAL A 246 -3.51 -22.23 -1.55
CA VAL A 246 -2.77 -23.20 -2.38
C VAL A 246 -3.25 -24.61 -2.07
N SER A 247 -3.39 -24.94 -0.78
CA SER A 247 -3.88 -26.24 -0.31
C SER A 247 -5.32 -26.51 -0.77
N GLU A 248 -6.22 -25.53 -0.72
CA GLU A 248 -7.61 -25.70 -1.16
C GLU A 248 -7.75 -25.93 -2.67
N VAL A 249 -6.89 -25.30 -3.48
CA VAL A 249 -7.03 -25.31 -4.94
C VAL A 249 -6.21 -26.40 -5.61
N LEU A 250 -5.00 -26.64 -5.13
CA LEU A 250 -4.06 -27.61 -5.70
C LEU A 250 -3.88 -28.84 -4.81
N GLY A 251 -4.40 -28.83 -3.58
CA GLY A 251 -4.51 -30.04 -2.78
C GLY A 251 -5.43 -31.02 -3.50
N GLU A 252 -4.87 -32.17 -3.89
CA GLU A 252 -5.66 -33.28 -4.41
C GLU A 252 -6.76 -33.60 -3.39
N LYS A 253 -7.99 -33.84 -3.87
CA LYS A 253 -9.12 -34.23 -3.00
C LYS A 253 -8.63 -35.33 -2.06
N VAL A 254 -8.49 -35.00 -0.78
CA VAL A 254 -7.89 -35.84 0.26
C VAL A 254 -8.64 -37.18 0.33
N GLY A 255 -8.18 -38.15 -0.47
CA GLY A 255 -8.51 -39.55 -0.32
C GLY A 255 -7.73 -40.05 0.89
N LYS A 256 -8.43 -40.28 2.00
CA LYS A 256 -7.86 -41.01 3.14
C LYS A 256 -7.69 -42.48 2.75
N GLU A 257 -6.68 -42.81 1.97
CA GLU A 257 -6.16 -44.17 1.89
C GLU A 257 -4.65 -44.16 2.10
N GLY A 258 -4.19 -44.80 3.18
CA GLY A 258 -2.77 -45.13 3.37
C GLY A 258 -1.90 -44.13 4.11
N GLY A 259 -2.45 -43.14 4.83
CA GLY A 259 -1.69 -42.37 5.85
C GLY A 259 -0.52 -41.51 5.33
N LYS A 260 -0.41 -41.30 4.02
CA LYS A 260 0.56 -40.40 3.39
C LYS A 260 -0.21 -39.27 2.73
N GLU A 261 -0.04 -38.05 3.20
CA GLU A 261 -0.69 -36.84 2.67
C GLU A 261 -0.11 -36.49 1.28
N ILE A 262 -0.61 -37.16 0.25
CA ILE A 262 -0.30 -36.85 -1.15
C ILE A 262 -1.03 -35.53 -1.48
N GLY A 263 -0.28 -34.45 -1.70
CA GLY A 263 -0.81 -33.10 -1.96
C GLY A 263 -0.08 -31.95 -1.26
N LYS A 264 0.76 -32.24 -0.25
CA LYS A 264 1.53 -31.22 0.49
C LYS A 264 2.72 -30.64 -0.28
N GLU A 265 3.15 -31.30 -1.36
CA GLU A 265 4.35 -30.95 -2.11
C GLU A 265 4.28 -29.55 -2.77
N CYS A 266 3.11 -29.16 -3.30
CA CYS A 266 2.89 -27.80 -3.83
C CYS A 266 2.95 -26.75 -2.73
N GLU A 267 2.41 -27.06 -1.55
CA GLU A 267 2.44 -26.17 -0.39
C GLU A 267 3.87 -25.98 0.12
N GLU A 268 4.67 -27.04 0.21
CA GLU A 268 6.08 -27.00 0.63
C GLU A 268 6.94 -26.16 -0.33
N ILE A 269 6.78 -26.37 -1.65
CA ILE A 269 7.47 -25.56 -2.66
C ILE A 269 7.10 -24.07 -2.53
N PHE A 270 5.81 -23.79 -2.35
CA PHE A 270 5.33 -22.42 -2.22
C PHE A 270 5.75 -21.77 -0.89
N GLU A 271 5.75 -22.52 0.21
CA GLU A 271 6.25 -22.06 1.51
C GLU A 271 7.73 -21.70 1.42
N GLY A 272 8.54 -22.52 0.75
CA GLY A 272 9.94 -22.22 0.48
C GLY A 272 10.13 -20.90 -0.27
N LEU A 273 9.28 -20.61 -1.27
CA LEU A 273 9.28 -19.33 -1.98
C LEU A 273 8.89 -18.15 -1.06
N LEU A 274 7.90 -18.31 -0.19
CA LEU A 274 7.48 -17.25 0.74
C LEU A 274 8.56 -16.93 1.79
N GLN A 275 9.24 -17.95 2.30
CA GLN A 275 10.30 -17.81 3.30
C GLN A 275 11.55 -17.14 2.71
N HIS A 276 11.94 -17.50 1.48
CA HIS A 276 13.20 -17.06 0.87
C HIS A 276 13.05 -15.93 -0.14
N GLY A 277 11.85 -15.62 -0.63
CA GLY A 277 11.64 -14.52 -1.57
C GLY A 277 11.87 -14.92 -3.03
N ARG A 278 12.99 -14.53 -3.62
CA ARG A 278 13.30 -14.76 -5.04
C ARG A 278 14.21 -15.98 -5.20
N LEU A 279 13.73 -17.02 -5.87
CA LEU A 279 14.50 -18.25 -6.10
C LEU A 279 14.56 -18.62 -7.58
N SER A 280 15.67 -19.20 -8.01
CA SER A 280 15.74 -19.88 -9.32
C SER A 280 15.05 -21.25 -9.24
N LEU A 281 14.65 -21.80 -10.39
CA LEU A 281 14.05 -23.15 -10.44
C LEU A 281 14.96 -24.21 -9.81
N ASN A 282 16.27 -24.12 -10.06
CA ASN A 282 17.25 -25.05 -9.49
C ASN A 282 17.30 -24.95 -7.95
N GLN A 283 17.29 -23.73 -7.40
CA GLN A 283 17.25 -23.53 -5.95
C GLN A 283 15.96 -24.08 -5.33
N ILE A 284 14.83 -23.98 -6.02
CA ILE A 284 13.55 -24.55 -5.56
C ILE A 284 13.65 -26.08 -5.51
N ILE A 285 14.15 -26.71 -6.58
CA ILE A 285 14.30 -28.16 -6.67
C ILE A 285 15.28 -28.68 -5.61
N ASP A 286 16.43 -28.03 -5.45
CA ASP A 286 17.45 -28.45 -4.48
C ASP A 286 16.91 -28.42 -3.04
N ARG A 287 16.10 -27.42 -2.71
CA ARG A 287 15.43 -27.33 -1.40
C ARG A 287 14.36 -28.39 -1.21
N PHE A 288 13.60 -28.69 -2.26
CA PHE A 288 12.61 -29.75 -2.22
C PHE A 288 13.27 -31.11 -1.96
N LYS A 289 14.40 -31.41 -2.64
CA LYS A 289 15.22 -32.61 -2.41
C LYS A 289 15.69 -32.74 -0.96
N GLN A 290 16.16 -31.65 -0.36
CA GLN A 290 16.64 -31.62 1.03
C GLN A 290 15.51 -31.91 2.04
N THR A 291 14.28 -31.51 1.72
CA THR A 291 13.12 -31.68 2.59
C THR A 291 12.51 -33.08 2.44
N SER A 292 12.53 -33.64 1.21
CA SER A 292 11.85 -34.90 0.88
C SER A 292 12.69 -36.18 1.13
N ASN A 293 13.98 -36.07 1.48
CA ASN A 293 14.91 -37.21 1.65
C ASN A 293 14.85 -38.26 0.51
N GLN A 294 14.61 -37.82 -0.73
CA GLN A 294 14.42 -38.70 -1.89
C GLN A 294 15.27 -38.24 -3.09
N GLY A 295 15.73 -39.20 -3.90
CA GLY A 295 16.64 -39.01 -5.04
C GLY A 295 16.02 -38.38 -6.29
N ASP A 296 16.51 -38.72 -7.49
CA ASP A 296 16.18 -38.01 -8.74
C ASP A 296 14.70 -38.01 -9.14
N SER A 297 13.90 -38.99 -8.71
CA SER A 297 12.43 -38.98 -8.93
C SER A 297 11.72 -37.81 -8.22
N SER A 298 12.32 -37.28 -7.16
CA SER A 298 11.82 -36.09 -6.45
C SER A 298 11.99 -34.81 -7.29
N ALA A 299 12.98 -34.77 -8.19
CA ALA A 299 13.24 -33.60 -9.03
C ALA A 299 12.17 -33.40 -10.11
N GLU A 300 11.72 -34.48 -10.74
CA GLU A 300 10.65 -34.45 -11.73
C GLU A 300 9.31 -34.08 -11.09
N ALA A 301 8.97 -34.70 -9.95
CA ALA A 301 7.80 -34.35 -9.16
C ALA A 301 7.81 -32.87 -8.73
N ALA A 302 8.97 -32.35 -8.31
CA ALA A 302 9.12 -30.92 -7.97
C ALA A 302 8.86 -30.00 -9.17
N ARG A 303 9.35 -30.37 -10.37
CA ARG A 303 9.12 -29.60 -11.61
C ARG A 303 7.65 -29.60 -12.02
N ASP A 304 6.98 -30.75 -11.89
CA ASP A 304 5.56 -30.87 -12.22
C ASP A 304 4.70 -30.05 -11.25
N ASN A 305 4.96 -30.15 -9.95
CA ASN A 305 4.27 -29.37 -8.93
C ASN A 305 4.54 -27.86 -9.07
N PHE A 306 5.78 -27.48 -9.39
CA PHE A 306 6.12 -26.11 -9.73
C PHE A 306 5.34 -25.61 -10.96
N SER A 307 5.24 -26.43 -12.00
CA SER A 307 4.46 -26.09 -13.21
C SER A 307 2.97 -25.93 -12.89
N LYS A 308 2.40 -26.75 -12.00
CA LYS A 308 1.03 -26.58 -11.49
C LYS A 308 0.85 -25.22 -10.79
N LEU A 309 1.79 -24.81 -9.94
CA LEU A 309 1.77 -23.51 -9.25
C LEU A 309 1.81 -22.33 -10.22
N VAL A 310 2.65 -22.41 -11.26
CA VAL A 310 2.76 -21.37 -12.30
C VAL A 310 1.49 -21.32 -13.16
N ASN A 311 0.96 -22.47 -13.59
CA ASN A 311 -0.28 -22.56 -14.38
C ASN A 311 -1.50 -22.04 -13.59
N ALA A 312 -1.52 -22.25 -12.27
CA ALA A 312 -2.53 -21.70 -11.36
C ALA A 312 -2.34 -20.19 -11.07
N ARG A 313 -1.31 -19.57 -11.64
CA ARG A 313 -0.89 -18.16 -11.47
C ARG A 313 -0.46 -17.78 -10.05
N PHE A 314 -0.14 -18.75 -9.19
CA PHE A 314 0.36 -18.49 -7.83
C PHE A 314 1.82 -18.06 -7.79
N VAL A 315 2.59 -18.46 -8.81
CA VAL A 315 4.01 -18.15 -8.96
C VAL A 315 4.21 -17.43 -10.29
N GLU A 316 5.03 -16.38 -10.27
CA GLU A 316 5.33 -15.55 -11.44
C GLU A 316 6.84 -15.25 -11.52
N ARG A 317 7.33 -14.92 -12.72
CA ARG A 317 8.71 -14.45 -12.89
C ARG A 317 8.91 -13.12 -12.15
N CYS A 318 10.12 -12.93 -11.60
CA CYS A 318 10.47 -11.71 -10.89
C CYS A 318 10.46 -10.50 -11.82
N PRO A 319 10.07 -9.31 -11.31
CA PRO A 319 10.26 -8.05 -12.04
C PRO A 319 11.73 -7.80 -12.37
N ALA A 320 11.96 -7.02 -13.42
CA ALA A 320 13.29 -6.55 -13.79
C ALA A 320 13.95 -5.86 -12.58
N PRO A 321 15.21 -6.16 -12.26
CA PRO A 321 15.86 -5.70 -11.03
C PRO A 321 16.02 -4.17 -11.00
N GLU A 322 16.28 -3.55 -12.15
CA GLU A 322 16.50 -2.11 -12.29
C GLU A 322 16.02 -1.61 -13.66
N PRO A 323 14.70 -1.39 -13.85
CA PRO A 323 14.19 -0.81 -15.10
C PRO A 323 14.65 0.64 -15.24
N PHE A 324 14.95 1.06 -16.47
CA PHE A 324 15.25 2.45 -16.80
C PHE A 324 13.98 3.22 -17.16
N LEU A 325 13.80 4.37 -16.52
CA LEU A 325 12.74 5.32 -16.82
C LEU A 325 13.33 6.53 -17.57
N GLY A 326 13.00 6.63 -18.85
CA GLY A 326 13.26 7.83 -19.63
C GLY A 326 12.39 9.02 -19.18
N PRO A 327 12.81 10.26 -19.50
CA PRO A 327 12.02 11.46 -19.23
C PRO A 327 10.60 11.32 -19.77
N PRO A 328 9.57 11.90 -19.10
CA PRO A 328 8.20 11.86 -19.58
C PRO A 328 8.16 12.45 -21.00
N ALA A 329 7.74 11.66 -21.99
CA ALA A 329 7.69 12.13 -23.37
C ALA A 329 6.73 13.33 -23.49
N GLU A 330 7.20 14.45 -24.04
CA GLU A 330 6.39 15.64 -24.32
C GLU A 330 5.27 15.37 -25.37
N GLU A 331 5.30 14.21 -26.05
CA GLU A 331 4.39 13.85 -27.14
C GLU A 331 2.91 13.66 -26.75
N GLU A 332 2.56 13.53 -25.46
CA GLU A 332 1.15 13.51 -25.05
C GLU A 332 0.47 14.89 -25.10
N THR A 333 1.23 15.98 -25.26
CA THR A 333 0.66 17.35 -25.30
C THR A 333 0.34 17.85 -26.71
N ALA A 334 0.94 17.29 -27.77
CA ALA A 334 0.87 17.88 -29.11
C ALA A 334 0.09 17.06 -30.16
N ALA A 335 -0.15 15.76 -29.95
CA ALA A 335 -0.76 14.91 -30.97
C ALA A 335 -2.20 14.47 -30.64
N LYS A 336 -3.15 15.42 -30.56
CA LYS A 336 -4.61 15.15 -30.68
C LYS A 336 -5.42 16.43 -30.99
N LYS A 337 -5.09 17.08 -32.11
CA LYS A 337 -6.08 17.91 -32.84
C LYS A 337 -6.75 17.05 -33.90
N GLN A 338 -7.67 16.18 -33.49
CA GLN A 338 -8.91 15.87 -34.19
C GLN A 338 -9.79 14.96 -33.30
N GLY A 339 -11.08 15.29 -33.25
CA GLY A 339 -11.92 15.14 -32.07
C GLY A 339 -12.37 13.72 -31.71
N ALA A 340 -12.40 13.47 -30.41
CA ALA A 340 -13.36 12.62 -29.71
C ALA A 340 -13.27 12.98 -28.21
N LYS A 341 -14.41 12.90 -27.51
CA LYS A 341 -14.67 13.39 -26.15
C LYS A 341 -13.50 13.19 -25.17
N SER A 342 -13.13 14.28 -24.49
CA SER A 342 -12.10 14.37 -23.45
C SER A 342 -12.33 13.35 -22.33
N ALA A 343 -11.58 12.24 -22.37
CA ALA A 343 -11.23 11.49 -21.18
C ALA A 343 -10.02 12.20 -20.55
N LYS A 344 -10.16 12.70 -19.31
CA LYS A 344 -9.06 13.28 -18.55
C LYS A 344 -7.92 12.26 -18.46
N ILE A 345 -6.78 12.56 -19.07
CA ILE A 345 -5.54 11.77 -18.93
C ILE A 345 -5.04 12.00 -17.51
N VAL A 346 -5.11 10.97 -16.66
CA VAL A 346 -4.54 10.98 -15.31
C VAL A 346 -3.02 10.85 -15.45
N LYS A 347 -2.25 11.84 -14.99
CA LYS A 347 -0.78 11.74 -14.93
C LYS A 347 -0.41 10.60 -13.99
N GLN A 348 0.29 9.58 -14.49
CA GLN A 348 0.78 8.47 -13.68
C GLN A 348 1.98 8.88 -12.82
N THR A 349 2.03 8.40 -11.57
CA THR A 349 3.15 8.64 -10.64
C THR A 349 4.42 7.94 -11.12
N ILE A 350 5.60 8.44 -10.71
CA ILE A 350 6.89 7.84 -11.10
C ILE A 350 7.02 6.40 -10.59
N GLU A 351 6.44 6.11 -9.43
CA GLU A 351 6.38 4.79 -8.82
C GLU A 351 5.56 3.82 -9.68
N GLN A 352 4.39 4.25 -10.18
CA GLN A 352 3.55 3.43 -11.06
C GLN A 352 4.26 3.13 -12.38
N ARG A 353 4.96 4.11 -12.96
CA ARG A 353 5.77 3.91 -14.17
C ARG A 353 6.92 2.93 -13.92
N ALA A 354 7.61 3.03 -12.78
CA ALA A 354 8.68 2.12 -12.39
C ALA A 354 8.18 0.68 -12.22
N LEU A 355 7.05 0.47 -11.53
CA LEU A 355 6.46 -0.86 -11.37
C LEU A 355 6.01 -1.46 -12.71
N ALA A 356 5.40 -0.65 -13.59
CA ALA A 356 5.00 -1.10 -14.92
C ALA A 356 6.20 -1.45 -15.81
N ALA A 357 7.28 -0.66 -15.74
CA ALA A 357 8.53 -0.94 -16.46
C ALA A 357 9.29 -2.15 -15.88
N ALA A 358 9.15 -2.43 -14.58
CA ALA A 358 9.72 -3.60 -13.95
C ALA A 358 8.94 -4.88 -14.30
N ALA A 359 7.62 -4.79 -14.52
CA ALA A 359 6.78 -5.95 -14.75
C ALA A 359 7.21 -6.72 -16.01
N PRO A 360 7.41 -8.06 -15.93
CA PRO A 360 7.67 -8.85 -17.12
C PRO A 360 6.52 -8.71 -18.12
N MET A 361 6.82 -8.81 -19.41
CA MET A 361 5.78 -8.93 -20.44
C MET A 361 4.84 -10.09 -20.08
N GLU A 362 3.53 -9.90 -20.27
CA GLU A 362 2.52 -10.89 -19.85
C GLU A 362 2.77 -12.28 -20.47
N SER A 363 3.29 -12.32 -21.70
CA SER A 363 3.71 -13.56 -22.38
C SER A 363 4.87 -14.29 -21.71
N MET A 364 5.72 -13.59 -20.95
CA MET A 364 6.85 -14.17 -20.23
C MET A 364 6.55 -14.39 -18.73
N ARG A 365 5.58 -13.65 -18.16
CA ARG A 365 5.29 -13.62 -16.72
C ARG A 365 5.05 -15.01 -16.10
N PHE A 366 4.41 -15.90 -16.85
CA PHE A 366 4.08 -17.26 -16.43
C PHE A 366 4.72 -18.35 -17.32
N LEU A 367 5.67 -17.99 -18.18
CA LEU A 367 6.29 -18.96 -19.10
C LEU A 367 7.31 -19.83 -18.36
N VAL A 368 7.11 -21.15 -18.38
CA VAL A 368 8.11 -22.14 -17.97
C VAL A 368 8.78 -22.68 -19.24
N GLU A 369 10.03 -22.32 -19.48
CA GLU A 369 10.80 -22.82 -20.63
C GLU A 369 11.26 -24.26 -20.34
N THR A 370 10.68 -25.24 -21.03
CA THR A 370 11.04 -26.66 -20.90
C THR A 370 12.48 -26.96 -21.31
N ASP A 371 13.08 -26.12 -22.15
CA ASP A 371 14.43 -26.33 -22.70
C ASP A 371 15.55 -26.01 -21.68
N THR A 372 15.22 -25.30 -20.59
CA THR A 372 16.17 -25.02 -19.49
C THR A 372 16.38 -26.21 -18.54
N TRP A 373 15.62 -27.28 -18.70
CA TRP A 373 15.66 -28.44 -17.80
C TRP A 373 16.91 -29.32 -17.97
N ASN A 374 17.69 -29.11 -19.04
CA ASN A 374 18.81 -29.95 -19.45
C ASN A 374 20.21 -29.31 -19.37
N GLU A 375 20.38 -28.12 -18.81
CA GLU A 375 21.73 -27.50 -18.67
C GLU A 375 22.58 -28.09 -17.52
N ALA A 376 22.43 -29.38 -17.22
CA ALA A 376 23.30 -30.10 -16.28
C ALA A 376 24.14 -31.21 -16.94
N SER A 377 23.98 -31.49 -18.23
CA SER A 377 24.85 -32.43 -18.93
C SER A 377 24.83 -32.22 -20.43
N VAL A 378 25.96 -31.78 -20.99
CA VAL A 378 26.63 -32.30 -22.21
C VAL A 378 27.60 -31.24 -22.72
N GLU A 379 28.89 -31.61 -22.72
CA GLU A 379 29.96 -30.94 -23.44
C GLU A 379 29.65 -30.89 -24.95
N THR A 380 29.96 -29.74 -25.57
CA THR A 380 30.26 -29.55 -26.99
C THR A 380 29.37 -30.26 -28.02
N THR A 381 28.52 -29.50 -28.72
CA THR A 381 28.52 -29.47 -30.20
C THR A 381 27.62 -28.36 -30.75
N ASP A 382 28.19 -27.61 -31.69
CA ASP A 382 27.59 -26.52 -32.46
C ASP A 382 26.21 -26.87 -33.06
N LYS A 383 25.17 -26.08 -32.75
CA LYS A 383 24.13 -25.69 -33.73
C LYS A 383 23.61 -24.27 -33.47
N LYS A 384 24.12 -23.33 -34.27
CA LYS A 384 23.52 -22.01 -34.52
C LYS A 384 22.07 -22.17 -34.99
N THR A 385 21.14 -21.49 -34.32
CA THR A 385 19.91 -21.02 -34.96
C THR A 385 19.82 -19.51 -34.78
N THR A 386 19.91 -18.82 -35.91
CA THR A 386 19.92 -17.37 -36.07
C THR A 386 18.55 -16.75 -35.81
N VAL A 387 18.47 -15.82 -34.86
CA VAL A 387 17.52 -14.70 -34.92
C VAL A 387 18.34 -13.43 -35.04
N VAL A 388 18.26 -12.81 -36.22
CA VAL A 388 18.98 -11.60 -36.59
C VAL A 388 18.26 -10.41 -35.97
N THR A 389 18.96 -9.62 -35.16
CA THR A 389 18.61 -8.21 -34.95
C THR A 389 19.74 -7.34 -35.49
N LEU A 390 19.40 -6.58 -36.53
CA LEU A 390 20.29 -5.69 -37.25
C LEU A 390 20.46 -4.35 -36.50
N GLY A 391 21.71 -3.96 -36.27
CA GLY A 391 22.12 -2.56 -36.39
C GLY A 391 22.60 -1.83 -35.14
N THR A 392 23.90 -1.91 -34.84
CA THR A 392 24.75 -0.71 -34.71
C THR A 392 26.25 -1.09 -34.71
N LYS A 393 27.03 -0.41 -35.54
CA LYS A 393 28.49 -0.56 -35.68
C LYS A 393 29.23 0.36 -34.69
N ARG A 394 30.15 -0.22 -33.91
CA ARG A 394 31.57 0.15 -33.64
C ARG A 394 31.89 1.66 -33.44
N LYS A 395 32.59 2.12 -32.40
CA LYS A 395 33.91 1.72 -31.85
C LYS A 395 34.17 2.61 -30.59
N GLN A 396 34.81 2.10 -29.53
CA GLN A 396 36.18 2.48 -29.12
C GLN A 396 36.56 1.91 -27.73
N ASP A 397 37.83 1.52 -27.65
CA ASP A 397 38.55 0.72 -26.65
C ASP A 397 38.64 1.25 -25.20
N ASN A 398 38.70 0.27 -24.29
CA ASN A 398 39.54 0.11 -23.08
C ASN A 398 39.82 1.30 -22.14
N LEU A 399 39.28 1.20 -20.92
CA LEU A 399 40.08 1.33 -19.70
C LEU A 399 39.49 0.47 -18.56
N GLU A 400 40.26 -0.53 -18.14
CA GLU A 400 39.97 -1.45 -17.04
C GLU A 400 39.98 -0.71 -15.68
N SER A 401 39.02 -1.01 -14.80
CA SER A 401 39.30 -1.44 -13.41
C SER A 401 38.03 -1.73 -12.59
N ASN A 402 38.02 -2.95 -12.04
CA ASN A 402 37.32 -3.41 -10.83
C ASN A 402 35.79 -3.65 -10.88
N THR A 403 35.34 -4.40 -11.90
CA THR A 403 34.08 -5.16 -11.86
C THR A 403 34.36 -6.66 -11.75
N GLU A 404 35.26 -7.07 -10.86
CA GLU A 404 35.45 -8.48 -10.51
C GLU A 404 34.61 -8.78 -9.26
N LEU A 405 33.31 -9.01 -9.47
CA LEU A 405 32.41 -9.82 -8.62
C LEU A 405 30.96 -9.88 -9.15
N LEU A 406 30.67 -9.37 -10.35
CA LEU A 406 29.32 -9.40 -10.95
C LEU A 406 29.32 -9.82 -12.43
N ALA A 407 30.15 -10.80 -12.80
CA ALA A 407 30.16 -11.36 -14.15
C ALA A 407 30.03 -12.89 -14.10
N THR A 408 28.80 -13.37 -13.91
CA THR A 408 28.22 -14.63 -14.47
C THR A 408 26.79 -14.80 -13.92
N ASP A 409 25.76 -14.17 -14.49
CA ASP A 409 24.35 -14.65 -14.34
C ASP A 409 23.28 -13.86 -15.12
N GLU A 410 23.61 -13.27 -16.28
CA GLU A 410 22.64 -12.48 -17.07
C GLU A 410 21.41 -13.26 -17.59
N ASN A 411 21.22 -14.55 -17.24
CA ASN A 411 20.07 -15.33 -17.68
C ASN A 411 19.45 -16.31 -16.65
N LYS A 412 19.68 -16.14 -15.33
CA LYS A 412 18.95 -16.95 -14.35
C LYS A 412 17.56 -16.39 -14.09
N VAL A 413 16.54 -17.04 -14.67
CA VAL A 413 15.13 -16.75 -14.41
C VAL A 413 14.83 -16.96 -12.92
N LEU A 414 14.48 -15.88 -12.23
CA LEU A 414 14.05 -15.89 -10.83
C LEU A 414 12.52 -15.86 -10.74
N TRP A 415 11.99 -16.56 -9.74
CA TRP A 415 10.57 -16.72 -9.49
C TRP A 415 10.19 -16.16 -8.12
N ARG A 416 8.95 -15.68 -8.00
CA ARG A 416 8.36 -15.17 -6.77
C ARG A 416 6.89 -15.53 -6.65
N ALA A 417 6.34 -15.40 -5.45
CA ALA A 417 4.91 -15.51 -5.24
C ALA A 417 4.15 -14.33 -5.89
N ASN A 418 3.06 -14.64 -6.59
CA ASN A 418 2.16 -13.65 -7.18
C ASN A 418 1.10 -13.22 -6.16
N PHE A 419 1.41 -12.22 -5.34
CA PHE A 419 0.48 -11.75 -4.31
C PHE A 419 -0.84 -11.22 -4.89
N GLU A 420 -0.84 -10.66 -6.11
CA GLU A 420 -2.06 -10.11 -6.73
C GLU A 420 -3.13 -11.17 -6.96
N GLU A 421 -2.74 -12.39 -7.37
CA GLU A 421 -3.66 -13.51 -7.55
C GLU A 421 -4.31 -13.91 -6.22
N PHE A 422 -3.52 -13.97 -5.14
CA PHE A 422 -4.05 -14.26 -3.81
C PHE A 422 -5.01 -13.17 -3.34
N ILE A 423 -4.67 -11.89 -3.51
CA ILE A 423 -5.57 -10.81 -3.08
C ILE A 423 -6.87 -10.83 -3.89
N ARG A 424 -6.82 -11.12 -5.20
CA ARG A 424 -8.02 -11.31 -6.03
C ARG A 424 -8.92 -12.42 -5.49
N ARG A 425 -8.36 -13.58 -5.12
CA ARG A 425 -9.14 -14.68 -4.55
C ARG A 425 -9.71 -14.37 -3.17
N LEU A 426 -8.94 -13.70 -2.31
CA LEU A 426 -9.42 -13.24 -1.01
C LEU A 426 -10.61 -12.27 -1.18
N ARG A 427 -10.51 -11.34 -2.14
CA ARG A 427 -11.59 -10.41 -2.51
C ARG A 427 -12.83 -11.17 -2.98
N HIS A 428 -12.68 -12.12 -3.90
CA HIS A 428 -13.80 -12.94 -4.38
C HIS A 428 -14.50 -13.68 -3.24
N LYS A 429 -13.73 -14.36 -2.37
CA LYS A 429 -14.27 -15.03 -1.19
C LYS A 429 -15.04 -14.08 -0.27
N ALA A 430 -14.50 -12.88 -0.04
CA ALA A 430 -15.13 -11.87 0.80
C ALA A 430 -16.44 -11.34 0.20
N CYS A 431 -16.46 -11.04 -1.10
CA CYS A 431 -17.68 -10.60 -1.81
C CYS A 431 -18.77 -11.68 -1.77
N VAL A 432 -18.41 -12.94 -2.02
CA VAL A 432 -19.35 -14.07 -1.99
C VAL A 432 -19.91 -14.28 -0.58
N ALA A 433 -19.06 -14.20 0.46
CA ALA A 433 -19.51 -14.30 1.84
C ALA A 433 -20.45 -13.15 2.24
N ASN A 434 -20.17 -11.92 1.81
CA ASN A 434 -21.03 -10.77 2.07
C ASN A 434 -22.40 -10.93 1.39
N VAL A 435 -22.42 -11.27 0.09
CA VAL A 435 -23.67 -11.49 -0.66
C VAL A 435 -24.49 -12.63 -0.07
N LYS A 436 -23.85 -13.71 0.38
CA LYS A 436 -24.54 -14.83 1.02
C LYS A 436 -25.35 -14.41 2.25
N VAL A 437 -24.80 -13.51 3.06
CA VAL A 437 -25.46 -13.01 4.28
C VAL A 437 -26.51 -11.94 3.96
N ARG A 438 -26.24 -11.08 2.99
CA ARG A 438 -27.06 -9.90 2.68
C ARG A 438 -28.22 -10.18 1.74
N VAL A 439 -28.00 -10.99 0.72
CA VAL A 439 -28.95 -11.26 -0.36
C VAL A 439 -29.58 -12.63 -0.14
N ASN A 440 -28.90 -13.70 -0.57
CA ASN A 440 -29.27 -15.09 -0.34
C ASN A 440 -28.12 -16.01 -0.78
N ASN A 441 -28.28 -17.31 -0.53
CA ASN A 441 -27.28 -18.31 -0.92
C ASN A 441 -27.19 -18.51 -2.45
N ASP A 442 -28.28 -18.31 -3.18
CA ASP A 442 -28.34 -18.50 -4.63
C ASP A 442 -27.53 -17.44 -5.37
N ALA A 443 -27.72 -16.17 -5.02
CA ALA A 443 -26.94 -15.04 -5.52
C ALA A 443 -25.45 -15.17 -5.18
N ALA A 444 -25.12 -15.77 -4.03
CA ALA A 444 -23.73 -16.05 -3.68
C ALA A 444 -23.11 -17.12 -4.59
N ILE A 445 -23.84 -18.18 -4.94
CA ILE A 445 -23.39 -19.22 -5.87
C ILE A 445 -23.18 -18.61 -7.27
N VAL A 446 -24.15 -17.82 -7.75
CA VAL A 446 -24.09 -17.14 -9.05
C VAL A 446 -22.90 -16.17 -9.10
N LEU A 447 -22.73 -15.33 -8.08
CA LEU A 447 -21.59 -14.41 -7.98
C LEU A 447 -20.27 -15.17 -8.01
N ALA A 448 -20.16 -16.27 -7.28
CA ALA A 448 -18.94 -17.05 -7.24
C ALA A 448 -18.62 -17.65 -8.62
N ALA A 449 -19.62 -18.14 -9.35
CA ALA A 449 -19.45 -18.62 -10.73
C ALA A 449 -18.98 -17.51 -11.67
N THR A 450 -19.61 -16.32 -11.59
CA THR A 450 -19.23 -15.16 -12.40
C THR A 450 -17.77 -14.73 -12.13
N LEU A 451 -17.35 -14.72 -10.87
CA LEU A 451 -15.98 -14.33 -10.51
C LEU A 451 -14.92 -15.36 -10.91
N GLU A 452 -15.28 -16.65 -10.93
CA GLU A 452 -14.39 -17.71 -11.40
C GLU A 452 -14.11 -17.58 -12.90
N LEU A 453 -15.13 -17.24 -13.68
CA LEU A 453 -15.04 -16.98 -15.12
C LEU A 453 -14.22 -15.72 -15.44
N SER A 454 -14.29 -14.67 -14.62
CA SER A 454 -13.55 -13.42 -14.86
C SER A 454 -12.07 -13.51 -14.46
N ARG A 455 -11.68 -14.53 -13.69
CA ARG A 455 -10.33 -14.66 -13.12
C ARG A 455 -9.20 -14.52 -14.14
N HIS A 456 -9.32 -15.12 -15.33
CA HIS A 456 -8.23 -15.10 -16.32
C HIS A 456 -8.09 -13.76 -17.05
N SER A 457 -9.18 -12.99 -17.12
CA SER A 457 -9.26 -11.69 -17.80
C SER A 457 -9.06 -10.50 -16.85
N GLU A 458 -9.11 -10.72 -15.54
CA GLU A 458 -8.82 -9.69 -14.53
C GLU A 458 -7.31 -9.43 -14.41
N THR A 459 -6.87 -8.24 -14.83
CA THR A 459 -5.46 -7.81 -14.77
C THR A 459 -5.12 -6.97 -13.55
N LYS A 460 -6.12 -6.43 -12.83
CA LYS A 460 -5.93 -5.58 -11.65
C LYS A 460 -6.72 -6.09 -10.45
N VAL A 461 -6.18 -5.88 -9.26
CA VAL A 461 -6.85 -6.23 -7.98
C VAL A 461 -8.04 -5.31 -7.69
N ARG A 462 -7.96 -4.03 -8.07
CA ARG A 462 -9.06 -3.08 -7.95
C ARG A 462 -9.74 -2.93 -9.30
N ILE A 463 -10.96 -3.45 -9.40
CA ILE A 463 -11.83 -3.30 -10.55
C ILE A 463 -13.20 -2.87 -10.05
N ASP A 464 -13.84 -1.95 -10.77
CA ASP A 464 -15.17 -1.47 -10.39
C ASP A 464 -16.24 -2.50 -10.76
N ASN A 465 -16.11 -3.10 -11.95
CA ASN A 465 -17.06 -4.04 -12.50
C ASN A 465 -16.36 -5.33 -12.96
N SER A 466 -17.04 -6.47 -12.84
CA SER A 466 -16.56 -7.73 -13.40
C SER A 466 -16.58 -7.70 -14.94
N VAL A 467 -15.78 -8.55 -15.56
CA VAL A 467 -15.83 -8.73 -17.03
C VAL A 467 -17.22 -9.22 -17.44
N PRO A 468 -17.87 -8.62 -18.46
CA PRO A 468 -19.18 -9.06 -18.92
C PRO A 468 -19.16 -10.51 -19.39
N GLN A 469 -20.13 -11.31 -18.94
CA GLN A 469 -20.21 -12.74 -19.23
C GLN A 469 -21.60 -13.13 -19.72
N SER A 470 -21.67 -14.08 -20.65
CA SER A 470 -22.94 -14.60 -21.13
C SER A 470 -23.64 -15.44 -20.07
N ILE A 471 -24.97 -15.41 -20.08
CA ILE A 471 -25.79 -16.21 -19.16
C ILE A 471 -25.49 -17.72 -19.25
N ASN A 472 -25.18 -18.21 -20.46
CA ASN A 472 -24.88 -19.63 -20.69
C ASN A 472 -23.55 -20.04 -20.04
N ALA A 473 -22.52 -19.20 -20.15
CA ALA A 473 -21.24 -19.45 -19.49
C ALA A 473 -21.40 -19.47 -17.96
N ILE A 474 -22.20 -18.54 -17.41
CA ILE A 474 -22.51 -18.50 -15.98
C ILE A 474 -23.23 -19.79 -15.55
N TYR A 475 -24.23 -20.23 -16.32
CA TYR A 475 -24.97 -21.46 -16.05
C TYR A 475 -24.05 -22.69 -15.99
N ASP A 476 -23.17 -22.86 -16.98
CA ASP A 476 -22.23 -23.97 -17.05
C ASP A 476 -21.28 -24.03 -15.83
N GLU A 477 -20.90 -22.89 -15.28
CA GLU A 477 -20.08 -22.82 -14.06
C GLU A 477 -20.90 -22.97 -12.77
N VAL A 478 -22.14 -22.48 -12.73
CA VAL A 478 -23.03 -22.66 -11.58
C VAL A 478 -23.29 -24.15 -11.34
N ILE A 479 -23.52 -24.93 -12.39
CA ILE A 479 -23.78 -26.38 -12.28
C ILE A 479 -22.61 -27.14 -11.64
N LYS A 480 -21.36 -26.66 -11.82
CA LYS A 480 -20.16 -27.29 -11.25
C LYS A 480 -20.01 -27.04 -9.75
N ARG A 481 -20.76 -26.07 -9.19
CA ARG A 481 -20.66 -25.67 -7.78
C ARG A 481 -21.68 -26.41 -6.91
N ASP A 482 -21.30 -26.60 -5.65
CA ASP A 482 -22.18 -27.20 -4.64
C ASP A 482 -23.45 -26.36 -4.45
N GLY A 483 -24.61 -26.98 -4.66
CA GLY A 483 -25.91 -26.31 -4.59
C GLY A 483 -26.41 -25.66 -5.90
N GLY A 484 -25.60 -25.67 -6.97
CA GLY A 484 -25.97 -25.09 -8.26
C GLY A 484 -26.69 -26.03 -9.24
N LEU A 485 -26.60 -27.35 -9.05
CA LEU A 485 -27.19 -28.37 -9.92
C LEU A 485 -28.72 -28.26 -10.14
N GLY A 486 -29.44 -27.60 -9.23
CA GLY A 486 -30.89 -27.42 -9.30
C GLY A 486 -31.33 -25.99 -9.68
N MET A 487 -30.40 -25.12 -10.08
CA MET A 487 -30.72 -23.75 -10.48
C MET A 487 -31.03 -23.70 -11.98
N ASP A 488 -32.22 -23.23 -12.34
CA ASP A 488 -32.58 -22.95 -13.72
C ASP A 488 -32.13 -21.55 -14.16
N LEU A 489 -32.20 -21.27 -15.46
CA LEU A 489 -31.78 -19.99 -16.04
C LEU A 489 -32.59 -18.81 -15.48
N GLU A 490 -33.87 -19.00 -15.14
CA GLU A 490 -34.71 -17.96 -14.56
C GLU A 490 -34.26 -17.59 -13.14
N ARG A 491 -33.94 -18.57 -12.30
CA ARG A 491 -33.42 -18.33 -10.94
C ARG A 491 -32.03 -17.67 -10.97
N ILE A 492 -31.20 -18.01 -11.95
CA ILE A 492 -29.92 -17.32 -12.16
C ILE A 492 -30.14 -15.87 -12.58
N ARG A 493 -31.08 -15.59 -13.50
CA ARG A 493 -31.44 -14.21 -13.88
C ARG A 493 -31.96 -13.41 -12.69
N ALA A 494 -32.86 -13.99 -11.89
CA ALA A 494 -33.37 -13.35 -10.68
C ALA A 494 -32.22 -12.98 -9.72
N SER A 495 -31.29 -13.91 -9.52
CA SER A 495 -30.10 -13.69 -8.69
C SER A 495 -29.18 -12.59 -9.24
N LEU A 496 -29.01 -12.50 -10.57
CA LEU A 496 -28.21 -11.44 -11.21
C LEU A 496 -28.87 -10.06 -11.06
N VAL A 497 -30.20 -9.98 -11.15
CA VAL A 497 -30.94 -8.74 -10.89
C VAL A 497 -30.80 -8.30 -9.44
N GLU A 498 -30.85 -9.23 -8.48
CA GLU A 498 -30.63 -8.93 -7.05
C GLU A 498 -29.19 -8.45 -6.76
N LEU A 499 -28.22 -8.88 -7.56
CA LEU A 499 -26.84 -8.39 -7.51
C LEU A 499 -26.67 -6.98 -8.10
N GLY A 500 -27.73 -6.39 -8.65
CA GLY A 500 -27.72 -5.07 -9.25
C GLY A 500 -27.22 -5.05 -10.70
N CYS A 501 -27.17 -6.20 -11.38
CA CYS A 501 -26.83 -6.25 -12.80
C CYS A 501 -27.99 -5.66 -13.62
N GLU A 502 -27.70 -4.69 -14.49
CA GLU A 502 -28.70 -4.14 -15.41
C GLU A 502 -29.14 -5.22 -16.41
N THR A 503 -30.46 -5.38 -16.59
CA THR A 503 -31.00 -6.29 -17.60
C THR A 503 -30.73 -5.68 -18.98
N PRO A 504 -30.03 -6.38 -19.90
CA PRO A 504 -29.73 -5.83 -21.21
C PRO A 504 -31.02 -5.57 -21.98
N LEU A 505 -31.34 -4.29 -22.24
CA LEU A 505 -32.61 -3.90 -22.83
C LEU A 505 -32.79 -4.35 -24.28
N MET A 506 -31.70 -4.62 -25.05
CA MET A 506 -31.77 -5.01 -26.48
C MET A 506 -30.55 -5.80 -27.02
N ALA A 507 -29.79 -6.56 -26.22
CA ALA A 507 -28.60 -7.25 -26.71
C ALA A 507 -28.92 -8.65 -27.31
N ILE A 508 -28.34 -8.96 -28.48
CA ILE A 508 -28.42 -10.29 -29.13
C ILE A 508 -27.75 -11.37 -28.26
N ASP A 509 -26.73 -10.97 -27.48
CA ASP A 509 -26.09 -11.79 -26.46
C ASP A 509 -26.36 -11.19 -25.07
N GLU A 510 -27.14 -11.89 -24.26
CA GLU A 510 -27.39 -11.51 -22.88
C GLU A 510 -26.11 -11.65 -22.03
N THR A 511 -25.45 -10.52 -21.80
CA THR A 511 -24.24 -10.46 -20.97
C THR A 511 -24.51 -9.69 -19.68
N TYR A 512 -23.90 -10.16 -18.60
CA TYR A 512 -24.05 -9.59 -17.26
C TYR A 512 -22.67 -9.22 -16.71
N SER A 513 -22.62 -8.08 -16.02
CA SER A 513 -21.45 -7.58 -15.30
C SER A 513 -21.87 -7.20 -13.89
N VAL A 514 -21.09 -7.65 -12.90
CA VAL A 514 -21.36 -7.41 -11.49
C VAL A 514 -20.61 -6.16 -11.04
N ASP A 515 -21.33 -5.23 -10.40
CA ASP A 515 -20.76 -4.06 -9.74
C ASP A 515 -20.08 -4.46 -8.42
N LEU A 516 -18.78 -4.72 -8.52
CA LEU A 516 -17.95 -5.09 -7.37
C LEU A 516 -17.70 -3.90 -6.47
N LYS A 517 -17.67 -2.67 -7.01
CA LYS A 517 -17.47 -1.46 -6.23
C LYS A 517 -18.59 -1.27 -5.21
N ASN A 518 -19.84 -1.40 -5.63
CA ASN A 518 -20.98 -1.30 -4.73
C ASN A 518 -20.97 -2.42 -3.67
N ILE A 519 -20.68 -3.68 -4.07
CA ILE A 519 -20.60 -4.79 -3.11
C ILE A 519 -19.53 -4.52 -2.04
N ILE A 520 -18.33 -4.09 -2.45
CA ILE A 520 -17.22 -3.79 -1.55
C ILE A 520 -17.56 -2.59 -0.65
N GLU A 521 -18.16 -1.53 -1.20
CA GLU A 521 -18.54 -0.35 -0.41
C GLU A 521 -19.56 -0.70 0.67
N GLN A 522 -20.59 -1.50 0.34
CA GLN A 522 -21.56 -1.96 1.32
C GLN A 522 -20.90 -2.82 2.41
N ALA A 523 -20.02 -3.75 2.03
CA ALA A 523 -19.32 -4.59 3.00
C ALA A 523 -18.42 -3.77 3.95
N ARG A 524 -17.76 -2.72 3.44
CA ARG A 524 -16.98 -1.78 4.27
C ARG A 524 -17.86 -1.00 5.25
N ILE A 525 -19.04 -0.54 4.80
CA ILE A 525 -20.00 0.15 5.67
C ILE A 525 -20.48 -0.76 6.79
N GLU A 526 -20.88 -1.99 6.47
CA GLU A 526 -21.35 -2.97 7.45
C GLU A 526 -20.29 -3.29 8.51
N GLU A 527 -19.03 -3.39 8.09
CA GLU A 527 -17.93 -3.67 9.01
C GLU A 527 -17.64 -2.47 9.94
N VAL A 528 -17.65 -1.24 9.42
CA VAL A 528 -17.51 -0.05 10.29
C VAL A 528 -18.72 0.12 11.20
N GLU A 529 -19.92 -0.19 10.71
CA GLU A 529 -21.13 -0.28 11.53
C GLU A 529 -20.97 -1.27 12.70
N SER A 530 -20.34 -2.42 12.44
CA SER A 530 -20.00 -3.43 13.46
C SER A 530 -18.98 -2.90 14.48
N ILE A 531 -17.95 -2.16 14.05
CA ILE A 531 -17.03 -1.48 14.98
C ILE A 531 -17.80 -0.48 15.85
N VAL A 532 -18.61 0.39 15.23
CA VAL A 532 -19.34 1.44 15.93
C VAL A 532 -20.28 0.84 16.98
N LEU A 533 -20.98 -0.24 16.61
CA LEU A 533 -21.86 -0.98 17.52
C LEU A 533 -21.09 -1.54 18.72
N LYS A 534 -19.92 -2.16 18.49
CA LYS A 534 -19.12 -2.78 19.56
C LYS A 534 -18.46 -1.74 20.48
N ARG A 535 -18.01 -0.61 19.94
CA ARG A 535 -17.23 0.41 20.68
C ARG A 535 -18.08 1.49 21.33
N TYR A 536 -19.15 1.93 20.67
CA TYR A 536 -19.98 3.07 21.12
C TYR A 536 -21.43 2.68 21.46
N GLY A 537 -21.84 1.45 21.15
CA GLY A 537 -23.15 0.91 21.52
C GLY A 537 -24.25 1.16 20.49
N ARG A 538 -25.47 0.70 20.82
CA ARG A 538 -26.62 0.64 19.90
C ARG A 538 -27.14 2.01 19.46
N GLU A 539 -27.04 3.03 20.31
CA GLU A 539 -27.49 4.40 19.99
C GLU A 539 -26.59 5.05 18.95
N ALA A 540 -25.26 4.97 19.17
CA ALA A 540 -24.27 5.41 18.20
C ALA A 540 -24.43 4.72 16.85
N TYR A 541 -24.63 3.40 16.87
CA TYR A 541 -24.91 2.61 15.67
C TYR A 541 -26.13 3.13 14.88
N ARG A 542 -27.26 3.40 15.55
CA ARG A 542 -28.48 3.93 14.90
C ARG A 542 -28.23 5.27 14.21
N MET A 543 -27.51 6.18 14.89
CA MET A 543 -27.16 7.49 14.34
C MET A 543 -26.17 7.39 13.19
N PHE A 544 -25.13 6.57 13.32
CA PHE A 544 -24.14 6.34 12.30
C PHE A 544 -24.77 5.73 11.02
N ARG A 545 -25.61 4.71 11.17
CA ARG A 545 -26.33 4.07 10.06
C ARG A 545 -27.26 5.04 9.32
N LEU A 546 -27.94 5.94 10.05
CA LEU A 546 -28.75 6.99 9.43
C LEU A 546 -27.87 7.93 8.59
N LEU A 547 -26.76 8.40 9.17
CA LEU A 547 -25.83 9.31 8.48
C LEU A 547 -25.19 8.65 7.25
N SER A 548 -24.87 7.36 7.33
CA SER A 548 -24.24 6.60 6.24
C SER A 548 -25.17 6.48 5.03
N LYS A 549 -26.48 6.30 5.28
CA LYS A 549 -27.51 6.21 4.23
C LYS A 549 -27.94 7.56 3.67
N ALA A 550 -27.90 8.62 4.48
CA ALA A 550 -28.39 9.92 4.06
C ALA A 550 -27.45 10.66 3.09
N ASP A 551 -26.15 10.35 3.14
CA ASP A 551 -25.04 10.95 2.35
C ASP A 551 -25.10 12.49 2.26
N ARG A 552 -25.67 13.13 3.27
CA ARG A 552 -25.87 14.58 3.34
C ARG A 552 -25.64 15.08 4.76
N LEU A 553 -25.35 16.37 4.88
CA LEU A 553 -25.22 17.05 6.15
C LEU A 553 -26.58 17.06 6.87
N LEU A 554 -26.62 16.53 8.09
CA LEU A 554 -27.80 16.51 8.94
C LEU A 554 -27.58 17.28 10.24
N GLU A 555 -28.60 18.00 10.67
CA GLU A 555 -28.63 18.70 11.95
C GLU A 555 -28.85 17.72 13.10
N THR A 556 -28.30 18.03 14.27
CA THR A 556 -28.46 17.21 15.49
C THR A 556 -29.92 16.92 15.83
N ASP A 557 -30.80 17.90 15.69
CA ASP A 557 -32.23 17.73 16.00
C ASP A 557 -32.88 16.69 15.08
N LYS A 558 -32.62 16.77 13.76
CA LYS A 558 -33.14 15.82 12.78
C LYS A 558 -32.62 14.40 13.03
N ILE A 559 -31.35 14.27 13.44
CA ILE A 559 -30.74 12.97 13.77
C ILE A 559 -31.42 12.39 15.03
N SER A 560 -31.55 13.19 16.08
CA SER A 560 -32.19 12.77 17.34
C SER A 560 -33.63 12.32 17.12
N ASP A 561 -34.42 13.10 16.37
CA ASP A 561 -35.82 12.80 16.09
C ASP A 561 -35.98 11.53 15.23
N THR A 562 -35.13 11.34 14.23
CA THR A 562 -35.19 10.17 13.33
C THR A 562 -34.72 8.88 14.01
N THR A 563 -33.74 8.98 14.91
CA THR A 563 -33.12 7.80 15.56
C THR A 563 -33.76 7.43 16.89
N PHE A 564 -34.69 8.26 17.38
CA PHE A 564 -35.31 8.15 18.71
C PHE A 564 -34.25 8.06 19.82
N VAL A 565 -33.25 8.94 19.75
CA VAL A 565 -32.22 9.13 20.78
C VAL A 565 -32.46 10.48 21.43
N GLU A 566 -32.42 10.57 22.76
CA GLU A 566 -32.62 11.85 23.46
C GLU A 566 -31.59 12.90 23.00
N LYS A 567 -32.04 14.14 22.78
CA LYS A 567 -31.18 15.22 22.27
C LYS A 567 -29.89 15.42 23.07
N LYS A 568 -29.96 15.28 24.40
CA LYS A 568 -28.80 15.42 25.29
C LYS A 568 -27.73 14.36 25.02
N ASP A 569 -28.15 13.13 24.73
CA ASP A 569 -27.25 12.01 24.51
C ASP A 569 -26.81 11.90 23.05
N ALA A 570 -27.69 12.26 22.10
CA ALA A 570 -27.33 12.41 20.69
C ALA A 570 -26.16 13.38 20.52
N VAL A 571 -26.21 14.55 21.18
CA VAL A 571 -25.10 15.52 21.17
C VAL A 571 -23.80 14.88 21.69
N LYS A 572 -23.82 14.23 22.86
CA LYS A 572 -22.63 13.62 23.45
C LYS A 572 -22.02 12.55 22.55
N ILE A 573 -22.87 11.69 21.98
CA ILE A 573 -22.42 10.58 21.13
C ILE A 573 -21.86 11.10 19.80
N LEU A 574 -22.53 12.06 19.16
CA LEU A 574 -22.04 12.66 17.91
C LEU A 574 -20.70 13.37 18.11
N PHE A 575 -20.54 14.12 19.21
CA PHE A 575 -19.25 14.70 19.57
C PHE A 575 -18.16 13.65 19.85
N LYS A 576 -18.52 12.53 20.48
CA LYS A 576 -17.58 11.42 20.70
C LYS A 576 -17.14 10.78 19.39
N LEU A 577 -18.08 10.50 18.47
CA LEU A 577 -17.77 9.94 17.15
C LEU A 577 -16.93 10.90 16.30
N TRP A 578 -17.19 12.21 16.37
CA TRP A 578 -16.37 13.21 15.70
C TRP A 578 -14.97 13.34 16.29
N LYS A 579 -14.84 13.29 17.62
CA LYS A 579 -13.54 13.33 18.30
C LYS A 579 -12.65 12.14 17.90
N ASP A 580 -13.27 10.99 17.66
CA ASP A 580 -12.59 9.77 17.24
C ASP A 580 -12.51 9.67 15.69
N ASP A 581 -12.75 10.76 14.94
CA ASP A 581 -12.65 10.87 13.47
C ASP A 581 -13.63 10.01 12.63
N TYR A 582 -14.73 9.52 13.23
CA TYR A 582 -15.78 8.77 12.50
C TYR A 582 -16.76 9.69 11.75
N LEU A 583 -16.83 10.98 12.12
CA LEU A 583 -17.74 11.97 11.57
C LEU A 583 -16.99 13.26 11.21
N GLU A 584 -17.52 13.98 10.23
CA GLU A 584 -17.18 15.37 9.97
C GLU A 584 -18.21 16.30 10.59
N MET A 585 -17.74 17.38 11.22
CA MET A 585 -18.56 18.42 11.81
C MET A 585 -18.38 19.73 11.03
N LYS A 586 -19.49 20.35 10.62
CA LYS A 586 -19.51 21.69 10.04
C LYS A 586 -20.38 22.61 10.87
N LYS A 587 -19.79 23.69 11.38
CA LYS A 587 -20.51 24.77 12.05
C LYS A 587 -21.00 25.77 11.03
N VAL A 588 -22.30 26.07 11.05
CA VAL A 588 -22.92 27.06 10.17
C VAL A 588 -23.59 28.11 11.02
N ILE A 589 -23.20 29.37 10.81
CA ILE A 589 -23.79 30.53 11.48
C ILE A 589 -24.80 31.15 10.50
N ALA A 590 -26.09 31.01 10.79
CA ALA A 590 -27.12 31.67 10.02
C ALA A 590 -27.24 33.14 10.49
N ARG A 591 -26.92 34.08 9.59
CA ARG A 591 -27.07 35.52 9.86
C ARG A 591 -28.51 35.96 9.57
N GLY A 592 -29.37 35.87 10.58
CA GLY A 592 -30.73 36.43 10.61
C GLY A 592 -30.93 37.45 11.75
N ALA A 593 -32.19 37.74 12.12
CA ALA A 593 -32.55 38.68 13.20
C ALA A 593 -32.02 38.28 14.60
N ARG A 594 -31.71 36.99 14.79
CA ARG A 594 -30.87 36.47 15.88
C ARG A 594 -29.78 35.61 15.23
N GLN A 595 -28.55 35.69 15.74
CA GLN A 595 -27.48 34.77 15.32
C GLN A 595 -27.79 33.38 15.87
N SER A 596 -28.02 32.42 14.99
CA SER A 596 -28.22 31.01 15.35
C SER A 596 -27.09 30.18 14.76
N GLU A 597 -26.37 29.46 15.61
CA GLU A 597 -25.31 28.52 15.22
C GLU A 597 -25.91 27.10 15.15
N PHE A 598 -25.76 26.45 14.00
CA PHE A 598 -26.18 25.06 13.79
C PHE A 598 -24.96 24.17 13.55
N ILE A 599 -24.99 22.98 14.14
CA ILE A 599 -23.96 21.95 13.92
C ILE A 599 -24.52 20.92 12.96
N LEU A 600 -23.79 20.71 11.86
CA LEU A 600 -24.10 19.74 10.83
C LEU A 600 -23.10 18.59 10.88
N TRP A 601 -23.61 17.38 10.73
CA TRP A 601 -22.82 16.15 10.76
C TRP A 601 -22.91 15.44 9.42
N LYS A 602 -21.79 14.91 8.95
CA LYS A 602 -21.70 14.07 7.75
C LYS A 602 -20.67 12.97 7.96
N ILE A 603 -20.84 11.83 7.30
CA ILE A 603 -19.77 10.84 7.15
C ILE A 603 -19.04 11.10 5.83
N ASN A 604 -17.74 11.30 5.91
CA ASN A 604 -16.87 11.24 4.75
C ASN A 604 -16.29 9.84 4.65
N LYS A 605 -16.89 9.03 3.77
CA LYS A 605 -16.52 7.62 3.60
C LYS A 605 -15.04 7.43 3.30
N GLN A 606 -14.44 8.28 2.46
CA GLN A 606 -13.02 8.18 2.09
C GLN A 606 -12.10 8.32 3.30
N SER A 607 -12.28 9.41 4.07
CA SER A 607 -11.47 9.66 5.27
C SER A 607 -11.71 8.60 6.34
N LEU A 608 -12.96 8.15 6.47
CA LEU A 608 -13.33 7.10 7.40
C LEU A 608 -12.64 5.76 7.07
N TRP A 609 -12.59 5.35 5.80
CA TRP A 609 -11.91 4.12 5.40
C TRP A 609 -10.41 4.17 5.73
N GLU A 610 -9.75 5.30 5.46
CA GLU A 610 -8.33 5.50 5.76
C GLU A 610 -8.07 5.47 7.27
N HIS A 611 -8.92 6.13 8.06
CA HIS A 611 -8.83 6.15 9.51
C HIS A 611 -9.00 4.75 10.11
N VAL A 612 -10.08 4.05 9.75
CA VAL A 612 -10.36 2.69 10.26
C VAL A 612 -9.26 1.73 9.86
N LEU A 613 -8.73 1.86 8.64
CA LEU A 613 -7.60 1.05 8.18
C LEU A 613 -6.33 1.29 9.04
N ASP A 614 -6.03 2.54 9.39
CA ASP A 614 -4.92 2.86 10.28
C ASP A 614 -5.14 2.33 11.71
N GLU A 615 -6.37 2.42 12.24
CA GLU A 615 -6.74 1.80 13.52
C GLU A 615 -6.51 0.28 13.48
N MET A 616 -6.83 -0.39 12.37
CA MET A 616 -6.56 -1.81 12.22
C MET A 616 -5.08 -2.14 12.21
N TYR A 617 -4.26 -1.33 11.54
CA TYR A 617 -2.81 -1.53 11.56
C TYR A 617 -2.25 -1.37 12.96
N HIS A 618 -2.76 -0.40 13.71
CA HIS A 618 -2.40 -0.22 15.10
C HIS A 618 -2.81 -1.43 15.95
N ALA A 619 -4.03 -1.96 15.76
CA ALA A 619 -4.48 -3.16 16.44
C ALA A 619 -3.61 -4.39 16.07
N ALA A 620 -3.23 -4.54 14.79
CA ALA A 620 -2.33 -5.60 14.33
C ALA A 620 -0.98 -5.54 15.03
N LEU A 621 -0.41 -4.34 15.10
CA LEU A 621 0.89 -4.08 15.72
C LEU A 621 0.83 -4.41 17.21
N ASN A 622 -0.19 -3.92 17.93
CA ASN A 622 -0.35 -4.17 19.36
C ASN A 622 -0.50 -5.66 19.67
N LEU A 623 -1.27 -6.39 18.86
CA LEU A 623 -1.39 -7.84 19.01
C LEU A 623 -0.05 -8.55 18.77
N ARG A 624 0.71 -8.16 17.75
CA ARG A 624 2.03 -8.76 17.50
C ARG A 624 3.04 -8.45 18.59
N LEU A 625 3.11 -7.20 19.05
CA LEU A 625 3.94 -6.80 20.18
C LEU A 625 3.58 -7.61 21.42
N ARG A 626 2.28 -7.82 21.67
CA ARG A 626 1.84 -8.66 22.78
C ARG A 626 2.28 -10.10 22.60
N ILE A 627 2.09 -10.70 21.42
CA ILE A 627 2.52 -12.08 21.14
C ILE A 627 4.03 -12.23 21.37
N THR A 628 4.85 -11.30 20.87
CA THR A 628 6.31 -11.34 21.09
C THR A 628 6.65 -11.21 22.56
N HIS A 629 6.00 -10.30 23.28
CA HIS A 629 6.22 -10.14 24.72
C HIS A 629 5.89 -11.41 25.50
N GLU A 630 4.76 -12.07 25.20
CA GLU A 630 4.40 -13.35 25.82
C GLU A 630 5.42 -14.44 25.47
N GLN A 631 5.89 -14.51 24.22
CA GLN A 631 6.92 -15.46 23.79
C GLN A 631 8.28 -15.21 24.48
N GLU A 632 8.62 -13.96 24.76
CA GLU A 632 9.84 -13.59 25.48
C GLU A 632 9.73 -13.96 26.96
N GLN A 633 8.61 -13.64 27.61
CA GLN A 633 8.33 -14.09 28.98
C GLN A 633 8.33 -15.61 29.08
N GLU A 634 7.71 -16.30 28.11
CA GLU A 634 7.74 -17.75 28.05
C GLU A 634 9.16 -18.26 27.81
N LYS A 635 10.02 -17.64 27.00
CA LYS A 635 11.43 -18.07 26.87
C LYS A 635 12.21 -17.96 28.18
N GLU A 636 11.91 -16.95 29.01
CA GLU A 636 12.47 -16.84 30.36
C GLU A 636 11.97 -17.95 31.29
N VAL A 637 10.72 -18.42 31.10
CA VAL A 637 10.10 -19.52 31.87
C VAL A 637 10.41 -20.93 31.29
N CYS A 638 10.60 -21.03 29.98
CA CYS A 638 10.73 -22.24 29.16
C CYS A 638 12.18 -22.76 29.10
N LEU A 639 13.08 -22.16 29.88
CA LEU A 639 14.24 -22.88 30.42
C LEU A 639 13.83 -24.08 31.32
N GLN A 640 12.53 -24.34 31.54
CA GLN A 640 12.04 -25.48 32.32
C GLN A 640 10.95 -26.39 31.70
N SER A 641 10.34 -26.15 30.53
CA SER A 641 9.49 -27.18 29.85
C SER A 641 8.93 -26.77 28.48
N SER A 642 8.83 -27.74 27.57
CA SER A 642 8.46 -27.65 26.14
C SER A 642 7.02 -27.14 25.83
N PRO A 643 6.75 -26.63 24.60
CA PRO A 643 5.63 -25.70 24.33
C PRO A 643 4.32 -26.35 23.83
N ILE A 644 3.20 -25.67 24.06
CA ILE A 644 1.86 -26.02 23.53
C ILE A 644 1.42 -25.00 22.48
N ASN A 645 1.22 -25.49 21.25
CA ASN A 645 0.97 -24.75 20.02
C ASN A 645 -0.53 -24.38 19.76
N VAL A 646 -1.35 -24.27 20.81
CA VAL A 646 -2.83 -24.28 20.65
C VAL A 646 -3.49 -22.90 20.80
N LEU A 647 -2.87 -21.94 21.50
CA LEU A 647 -3.46 -20.60 21.67
C LEU A 647 -3.24 -19.67 20.46
N LEU A 648 -2.15 -19.86 19.71
CA LEU A 648 -1.79 -19.04 18.54
C LEU A 648 -2.82 -19.15 17.40
N LEU A 649 -3.43 -20.32 17.24
CA LEU A 649 -4.46 -20.59 16.22
C LEU A 649 -5.80 -19.89 16.52
N SER A 650 -6.11 -19.63 17.79
CA SER A 650 -7.39 -19.02 18.18
C SER A 650 -7.40 -17.50 17.99
N ILE A 651 -6.26 -16.84 18.21
CA ILE A 651 -6.13 -15.37 18.11
C ILE A 651 -6.01 -14.93 16.64
N ALA A 652 -5.38 -15.75 15.78
CA ALA A 652 -5.35 -15.51 14.33
C ALA A 652 -6.77 -15.44 13.73
N ARG A 653 -7.71 -16.27 14.20
CA ARG A 653 -9.09 -16.35 13.68
C ARG A 653 -9.88 -15.04 13.75
N TYR A 654 -9.64 -14.19 14.75
CA TYR A 654 -10.35 -12.91 14.90
C TYR A 654 -9.73 -11.77 14.07
N PHE A 655 -8.42 -11.83 13.80
CA PHE A 655 -7.75 -10.90 12.89
C PHE A 655 -8.04 -11.22 11.41
N VAL A 656 -8.37 -12.49 11.15
CA VAL A 656 -8.54 -13.08 9.83
C VAL A 656 -9.67 -12.37 9.09
N ILE A 657 -10.91 -12.29 9.57
CA ILE A 657 -12.10 -11.79 8.83
C ILE A 657 -12.00 -10.30 8.46
N PHE A 658 -11.44 -9.46 9.31
CA PHE A 658 -11.50 -8.00 9.17
C PHE A 658 -10.48 -7.45 8.14
N VAL A 659 -9.31 -8.10 8.00
CA VAL A 659 -8.31 -7.76 6.96
C VAL A 659 -8.76 -8.21 5.56
N TYR A 660 -9.81 -9.04 5.41
CA TYR A 660 -10.30 -9.48 4.09
C TYR A 660 -11.08 -8.42 3.32
N LEU A 661 -11.73 -7.47 3.99
CA LEU A 661 -12.70 -6.56 3.35
C LEU A 661 -12.17 -5.14 3.11
N LEU A 662 -11.05 -4.78 3.75
CA LEU A 662 -10.49 -3.42 3.68
C LEU A 662 -9.35 -3.25 2.66
N PHE A 663 -8.90 -4.33 2.00
CA PHE A 663 -7.94 -4.28 0.89
C PHE A 663 -8.54 -4.67 -0.46
#